data_AF-A0A7S6VY35-F1
#
_entry.id   AF-A0A7S6VY35-F1
#
_cell.length_a   1.000
_cell.length_b   1.000
_cell.length_c   1.000
_cell.angle_alpha   90.00
_cell.angle_beta   90.00
_cell.angle_gamma   90.00
#
_symmetry.space_group_name_H-M   'P 1'
#
loop_
_entity.id
_entity.type
_entity.pdbx_description
1 polymer ?
#
loop_
_entity_poly.entity_id
_entity_poly.type
_entity_poly.pdbx_seq_one_letter_code
_entity_poly.pdbx_strand_id
1 'polypeptide(L)'
;MGRLIQRTAGFSHNIEKLLLEQDEDAEELNAENALQRLEHAISEEFAYDGNGQLIQAKNESSRVQFFYNEVGNLSHEHHHDSKTQRTAVWQHLYDELNNRTTTHRPDGQKVDWLLYGSGHVYGLALNGKDTVSFKRDDLHREIERHYANGLSQQQQYDQVGRLILQHIEQDNEAGYTANQNTQQNNAQSQTKALLKRLYHYDKVGQLTDIHDKRRGHIEYKYDPVGRLLQANSALGQETFAFDPASNIINPNKTQHSNQGIHNHKQNTYFEPTHKHGYNSLVNNVVQDYINQKYQYDDYGQMIRQSEGGHLQYFKWDALGRLVRSKNDKAETYYRYDALGRRIEKSKQHIQAGRNHYTETTQYGWDGDTLAYESSNQYTKHYVYENGSFVPLIQATYRQQINQHQTPQWTNQYDYDKDPLWHTEQKANTFDRVWFYHCDHLGTPQEMTDQTGAIVWSANYKAWGECKTENHSKRDIWDSEIITNNIRFQGQYFDQETGLHYNRYRYYSPYVGRFISKDPIGLLGGNNIYAYAPNPVEWIDPLGLERKKKNSKELGRNVTGQCNWPGKQAHHIIPEDFEDHDTLKNIGFKMNSASNGMMLPKKPNDFISSHSGYHSDYNKAVGSELDHIGKKYANDANGRKRAVQELQRSLDSALRSKKLPLYKTICDEPTGLKNGDWARYIKSSRRY
;
A
#
# COMPACT_ATOMS: atom_id res chain seq x y z
N MET A 1 0.30 2.20 -33.00
CA MET A 1 -0.12 1.26 -31.94
C MET A 1 1.04 0.33 -31.66
N GLY A 2 1.52 0.28 -30.41
CA GLY A 2 2.53 -0.67 -29.97
C GLY A 2 1.86 -1.84 -29.24
N ARG A 3 2.30 -3.07 -29.52
CA ARG A 3 1.88 -4.28 -28.79
C ARG A 3 3.11 -4.86 -28.10
N LEU A 4 3.05 -4.98 -26.78
CA LEU A 4 4.05 -5.68 -25.98
C LEU A 4 3.47 -7.03 -25.58
N ILE A 5 4.17 -8.11 -25.91
CA ILE A 5 3.81 -9.46 -25.47
C ILE A 5 4.92 -9.90 -24.51
N GLN A 6 4.58 -10.03 -23.22
CA GLN A 6 5.48 -10.59 -22.23
C GLN A 6 5.18 -12.08 -22.11
N ARG A 7 6.17 -12.92 -22.45
CA ARG A 7 6.13 -14.38 -22.26
C ARG A 7 7.16 -14.75 -21.22
N THR A 8 6.74 -15.40 -20.15
CA THR A 8 7.66 -15.85 -19.10
C THR A 8 7.52 -17.37 -18.94
N ALA A 9 8.62 -18.09 -19.12
CA ALA A 9 8.73 -19.51 -18.80
C ALA A 9 9.48 -19.65 -17.47
N GLY A 10 8.90 -20.39 -16.52
CA GLY A 10 9.55 -20.66 -15.23
C GLY A 10 10.29 -22.00 -15.27
N PHE A 11 11.59 -22.01 -14.99
CA PHE A 11 12.37 -23.25 -14.80
C PHE A 11 12.59 -23.49 -13.31
N SER A 12 11.98 -24.51 -12.70
CA SER A 12 12.35 -24.93 -11.33
C SER A 12 12.91 -26.35 -11.36
N HIS A 13 14.18 -26.50 -11.02
CA HIS A 13 14.89 -27.80 -10.99
C HIS A 13 14.45 -28.68 -9.80
N ASN A 14 13.79 -28.09 -8.79
CA ASN A 14 13.43 -28.78 -7.55
C ASN A 14 11.97 -29.29 -7.51
N ILE A 15 11.16 -29.04 -8.55
CA ILE A 15 9.78 -29.56 -8.63
C ILE A 15 9.76 -31.05 -9.01
N GLU A 16 10.77 -31.56 -9.74
CA GLU A 16 10.86 -32.99 -10.06
C GLU A 16 10.97 -33.86 -8.80
N LYS A 17 11.66 -33.39 -7.75
CA LYS A 17 11.89 -34.20 -6.55
C LYS A 17 10.71 -34.25 -5.59
N LEU A 18 9.86 -33.23 -5.55
CA LEU A 18 8.75 -33.13 -4.59
C LEU A 18 7.43 -33.68 -5.14
N LEU A 19 7.32 -33.86 -6.47
CA LEU A 19 6.20 -34.57 -7.09
C LEU A 19 6.39 -36.09 -7.10
N LEU A 20 7.63 -36.58 -6.98
CA LEU A 20 7.94 -38.02 -7.00
C LEU A 20 7.68 -38.74 -5.66
N GLU A 21 7.34 -38.02 -4.57
CA GLU A 21 7.11 -38.64 -3.25
C GLU A 21 5.61 -38.80 -2.88
N GLN A 22 4.65 -38.54 -3.78
CA GLN A 22 3.22 -38.64 -3.44
C GLN A 22 2.27 -39.39 -4.40
N ASP A 23 2.74 -40.05 -5.45
CA ASP A 23 1.87 -40.94 -6.25
C ASP A 23 2.65 -42.19 -6.68
N GLU A 24 2.50 -43.30 -5.93
CA GLU A 24 3.06 -44.62 -6.29
C GLU A 24 2.27 -45.33 -7.42
N ASP A 25 1.24 -44.71 -8.02
CA ASP A 25 0.35 -45.38 -8.98
C ASP A 25 0.31 -44.73 -10.39
N ALA A 26 1.31 -43.95 -10.80
CA ALA A 26 1.35 -43.36 -12.15
C ALA A 26 2.70 -43.58 -12.87
N GLU A 27 3.00 -44.84 -13.20
CA GLU A 27 4.09 -45.19 -14.13
C GLU A 27 3.81 -44.71 -15.56
N GLU A 28 4.87 -44.18 -16.18
CA GLU A 28 5.13 -44.04 -17.62
C GLU A 28 4.08 -43.30 -18.49
N LEU A 29 4.08 -41.96 -18.40
CA LEU A 29 3.73 -41.14 -19.56
C LEU A 29 4.61 -39.89 -19.70
N ASN A 30 5.76 -40.11 -20.32
CA ASN A 30 6.51 -39.21 -21.20
C ASN A 30 7.08 -37.89 -20.61
N ALA A 31 8.40 -37.89 -20.38
CA ALA A 31 9.18 -36.73 -19.94
C ALA A 31 9.09 -35.52 -20.92
N GLU A 32 8.84 -35.75 -22.21
CA GLU A 32 8.57 -34.67 -23.17
C GLU A 32 7.23 -33.97 -22.91
N ASN A 33 6.16 -34.69 -22.55
CA ASN A 33 4.89 -34.09 -22.14
C ASN A 33 5.00 -33.40 -20.77
N ALA A 34 5.89 -33.88 -19.89
CA ALA A 34 6.18 -33.23 -18.61
C ALA A 34 6.94 -31.91 -18.82
N LEU A 35 7.93 -31.86 -19.72
CA LEU A 35 8.64 -30.64 -20.12
C LEU A 35 7.71 -29.63 -20.82
N GLN A 36 6.84 -30.11 -21.72
CA GLN A 36 5.83 -29.27 -22.38
C GLN A 36 4.74 -28.76 -21.41
N ARG A 37 4.50 -29.48 -20.30
CA ARG A 37 3.66 -29.05 -19.17
C ARG A 37 4.44 -28.26 -18.11
N LEU A 38 5.77 -28.24 -18.11
CA LEU A 38 6.58 -27.41 -17.20
C LEU A 38 6.79 -26.00 -17.79
N GLU A 39 6.75 -25.88 -19.11
CA GLU A 39 6.64 -24.62 -19.87
C GLU A 39 5.18 -24.16 -20.02
N HIS A 40 4.41 -23.96 -18.95
CA HIS A 40 3.19 -23.17 -19.07
C HIS A 40 3.61 -21.72 -19.35
N ALA A 41 3.73 -21.37 -20.63
CA ALA A 41 4.02 -20.03 -21.10
C ALA A 41 2.89 -19.08 -20.64
N ILE A 42 3.05 -18.49 -19.47
CA ILE A 42 2.16 -17.41 -19.05
C ILE A 42 2.44 -16.26 -20.00
N SER A 43 1.40 -15.86 -20.73
CA SER A 43 1.45 -14.74 -21.65
C SER A 43 0.59 -13.61 -21.11
N GLU A 44 1.20 -12.43 -20.98
CA GLU A 44 0.50 -11.18 -20.73
C GLU A 44 0.70 -10.26 -21.93
N GLU A 45 -0.40 -9.72 -22.44
CA GLU A 45 -0.41 -8.86 -23.60
C GLU A 45 -0.87 -7.46 -23.21
N PHE A 46 -0.05 -6.47 -23.57
CA PHE A 46 -0.34 -5.06 -23.33
C PHE A 46 -0.40 -4.33 -24.67
N ALA A 47 -1.45 -3.53 -24.87
CA ALA A 47 -1.61 -2.70 -26.05
C ALA A 47 -1.64 -1.22 -25.64
N TYR A 48 -1.01 -0.37 -26.46
CA TYR A 48 -0.91 1.06 -26.23
C TYR A 48 -1.41 1.84 -27.45
N ASP A 49 -2.02 3.00 -27.18
CA ASP A 49 -2.43 3.95 -28.21
C ASP A 49 -1.22 4.74 -28.79
N GLY A 50 -1.49 5.72 -29.64
CA GLY A 50 -0.47 6.59 -30.22
C GLY A 50 0.22 7.53 -29.23
N ASN A 51 -0.41 7.79 -28.07
CA ASN A 51 0.10 8.66 -27.01
C ASN A 51 0.84 7.87 -25.91
N GLY A 52 0.95 6.55 -26.07
CA GLY A 52 1.60 5.65 -25.10
C GLY A 52 0.75 5.41 -23.85
N GLN A 53 -0.57 5.61 -23.91
CA GLN A 53 -1.52 5.23 -22.88
C GLN A 53 -1.87 3.74 -23.03
N LEU A 54 -1.99 3.03 -21.92
CA LEU A 54 -2.35 1.60 -21.92
C LEU A 54 -3.83 1.48 -22.26
N ILE A 55 -4.18 0.81 -23.36
CA ILE A 55 -5.57 0.62 -23.81
C ILE A 55 -6.09 -0.80 -23.59
N GLN A 56 -5.19 -1.77 -23.40
CA GLN A 56 -5.56 -3.14 -23.07
C GLN A 56 -4.46 -3.84 -22.28
N ALA A 57 -4.85 -4.65 -21.29
CA ALA A 57 -4.03 -5.67 -20.65
C ALA A 57 -4.80 -7.00 -20.66
N LYS A 58 -4.20 -8.09 -21.14
CA LYS A 58 -4.89 -9.39 -21.29
C LYS A 58 -4.00 -10.55 -20.88
N ASN A 59 -4.58 -11.53 -20.18
CA ASN A 59 -4.01 -12.85 -19.94
C ASN A 59 -5.10 -13.92 -20.16
N GLU A 60 -4.84 -15.18 -19.79
CA GLU A 60 -5.83 -16.26 -19.91
C GLU A 60 -7.06 -16.05 -19.02
N SER A 61 -6.87 -15.42 -17.85
CA SER A 61 -7.93 -15.24 -16.86
C SER A 61 -8.84 -14.05 -17.14
N SER A 62 -8.32 -12.99 -17.77
CA SER A 62 -9.05 -11.73 -17.94
C SER A 62 -8.55 -10.88 -19.10
N ARG A 63 -9.39 -9.95 -19.54
CA ARG A 63 -9.04 -8.83 -20.41
C ARG A 63 -9.50 -7.53 -19.75
N VAL A 64 -8.60 -6.58 -19.56
CA VAL A 64 -8.88 -5.23 -19.07
C VAL A 64 -8.71 -4.27 -20.24
N GLN A 65 -9.73 -3.46 -20.53
CA GLN A 65 -9.69 -2.41 -21.56
C GLN A 65 -9.85 -1.04 -20.91
N PHE A 66 -9.11 -0.05 -21.42
CA PHE A 66 -9.11 1.32 -20.92
C PHE A 66 -9.55 2.27 -22.02
N PHE A 67 -10.44 3.19 -21.68
CA PHE A 67 -10.97 4.18 -22.61
C PHE A 67 -10.75 5.58 -22.08
N TYR A 68 -10.15 6.43 -22.91
CA TYR A 68 -9.78 7.78 -22.55
C TYR A 68 -10.68 8.78 -23.25
N ASN A 69 -10.99 9.90 -22.59
CA ASN A 69 -11.64 11.03 -23.24
C ASN A 69 -10.62 11.86 -24.07
N GLU A 70 -11.10 12.89 -24.77
CA GLU A 70 -10.27 13.72 -25.66
C GLU A 70 -9.09 14.42 -24.97
N VAL A 71 -9.21 14.71 -23.67
CA VAL A 71 -8.14 15.34 -22.87
C VAL A 71 -7.22 14.32 -22.19
N GLY A 72 -7.43 13.02 -22.45
CA GLY A 72 -6.57 11.93 -21.98
C GLY A 72 -6.91 11.37 -20.59
N ASN A 73 -8.04 11.77 -19.98
CA ASN A 73 -8.51 11.19 -18.72
C ASN A 73 -9.15 9.82 -18.96
N LEU A 74 -8.90 8.87 -18.06
CA LEU A 74 -9.49 7.53 -18.12
C LEU A 74 -10.98 7.62 -17.79
N SER A 75 -11.84 7.54 -18.80
CA SER A 75 -13.29 7.68 -18.64
C SER A 75 -13.97 6.35 -18.32
N HIS A 76 -13.51 5.23 -18.89
CA HIS A 76 -14.10 3.92 -18.66
C HIS A 76 -13.04 2.82 -18.58
N GLU A 77 -13.36 1.76 -17.82
CA GLU A 77 -12.61 0.51 -17.83
C GLU A 77 -13.56 -0.68 -17.98
N HIS A 78 -13.24 -1.62 -18.87
CA HIS A 78 -13.97 -2.89 -18.98
C HIS A 78 -13.09 -4.03 -18.49
N HIS A 79 -13.48 -4.68 -17.40
CA HIS A 79 -12.77 -5.80 -16.78
C HIS A 79 -13.54 -7.09 -17.11
N HIS A 80 -13.12 -7.79 -18.15
CA HIS A 80 -13.71 -9.05 -18.60
C HIS A 80 -13.08 -10.23 -17.87
N ASP A 81 -13.91 -11.08 -17.27
CA ASP A 81 -13.47 -12.35 -16.67
C ASP A 81 -13.79 -13.52 -17.60
N SER A 82 -12.74 -14.23 -18.03
CA SER A 82 -12.84 -15.39 -18.92
C SER A 82 -13.60 -16.57 -18.30
N LYS A 83 -13.63 -16.70 -16.96
CA LYS A 83 -14.29 -17.83 -16.28
C LYS A 83 -15.79 -17.62 -16.19
N THR A 84 -16.22 -16.46 -15.69
CA THR A 84 -17.64 -16.16 -15.49
C THR A 84 -18.32 -15.63 -16.74
N GLN A 85 -17.55 -15.25 -17.77
CA GLN A 85 -18.05 -14.56 -18.96
C GLN A 85 -18.82 -13.28 -18.60
N ARG A 86 -18.45 -12.63 -17.49
CA ARG A 86 -19.00 -11.35 -17.04
C ARG A 86 -17.99 -10.22 -17.22
N THR A 87 -18.52 -9.01 -17.38
CA THR A 87 -17.74 -7.78 -17.51
C THR A 87 -18.12 -6.81 -16.40
N ALA A 88 -17.13 -6.41 -15.61
CA ALA A 88 -17.23 -5.27 -14.72
C ALA A 88 -16.93 -3.99 -15.51
N VAL A 89 -17.89 -3.06 -15.54
CA VAL A 89 -17.75 -1.76 -16.21
C VAL A 89 -17.54 -0.68 -15.16
N TRP A 90 -16.43 0.04 -15.26
CA TRP A 90 -16.14 1.21 -14.44
C TRP A 90 -16.30 2.45 -15.30
N GLN A 91 -16.86 3.51 -14.72
CA GLN A 91 -16.94 4.81 -15.36
C GLN A 91 -16.47 5.89 -14.40
N HIS A 92 -15.69 6.84 -14.90
CA HIS A 92 -15.09 7.92 -14.13
C HIS A 92 -15.40 9.27 -14.77
N LEU A 93 -15.87 10.20 -13.94
CA LEU A 93 -16.11 11.59 -14.34
C LEU A 93 -15.05 12.51 -13.72
N TYR A 94 -14.79 13.62 -14.41
CA TYR A 94 -13.74 14.56 -14.05
C TYR A 94 -14.27 15.99 -14.11
N ASP A 95 -13.70 16.87 -13.29
CA ASP A 95 -13.90 18.31 -13.39
C ASP A 95 -13.03 18.93 -14.51
N GLU A 96 -13.18 20.24 -14.72
CA GLU A 96 -12.42 21.01 -15.72
C GLU A 96 -10.91 21.06 -15.43
N LEU A 97 -10.48 20.72 -14.20
CA LEU A 97 -9.08 20.66 -13.78
C LEU A 97 -8.50 19.24 -13.87
N ASN A 98 -9.25 18.30 -14.45
CA ASN A 98 -8.90 16.88 -14.57
C ASN A 98 -8.82 16.13 -13.24
N ASN A 99 -9.50 16.60 -12.19
CA ASN A 99 -9.66 15.83 -10.97
C ASN A 99 -10.82 14.85 -11.12
N ARG A 100 -10.62 13.59 -10.73
CA ARG A 100 -11.68 12.58 -10.74
C ARG A 100 -12.72 12.90 -9.67
N THR A 101 -13.93 13.29 -10.07
CA THR A 101 -15.03 13.65 -9.18
C THR A 101 -15.94 12.48 -8.88
N THR A 102 -16.17 11.58 -9.84
CA THR A 102 -17.14 10.49 -9.70
C THR A 102 -16.54 9.18 -10.18
N THR A 103 -16.92 8.09 -9.51
CA THR A 103 -16.72 6.73 -10.02
C THR A 103 -18.02 5.93 -9.88
N HIS A 104 -18.54 5.48 -11.02
CA HIS A 104 -19.59 4.47 -11.09
C HIS A 104 -18.93 3.09 -11.11
N ARG A 105 -19.36 2.24 -10.18
CA ARG A 105 -18.86 0.89 -9.98
C ARG A 105 -19.65 -0.12 -10.84
N PRO A 106 -19.13 -1.34 -11.06
CA PRO A 106 -19.74 -2.35 -11.91
C PRO A 106 -21.20 -2.71 -11.61
N ASP A 107 -21.64 -2.53 -10.37
CA ASP A 107 -22.98 -2.83 -9.90
C ASP A 107 -23.88 -1.59 -9.78
N GLY A 108 -23.46 -0.46 -10.35
CA GLY A 108 -24.19 0.81 -10.34
C GLY A 108 -23.94 1.69 -9.13
N GLN A 109 -23.19 1.21 -8.11
CA GLN A 109 -22.85 2.02 -6.94
C GLN A 109 -22.02 3.23 -7.38
N LYS A 110 -22.30 4.40 -6.79
CA LYS A 110 -21.68 5.67 -7.14
C LYS A 110 -20.89 6.23 -5.97
N VAL A 111 -19.64 6.60 -6.23
CA VAL A 111 -18.75 7.27 -5.28
C VAL A 111 -18.43 8.66 -5.82
N ASP A 112 -18.87 9.70 -5.12
CA ASP A 112 -18.66 11.10 -5.49
C ASP A 112 -17.72 11.80 -4.50
N TRP A 113 -16.64 12.37 -5.01
CA TRP A 113 -15.74 13.25 -4.28
C TRP A 113 -16.14 14.71 -4.52
N LEU A 114 -16.46 15.41 -3.43
CA LEU A 114 -16.73 16.84 -3.45
C LEU A 114 -15.39 17.57 -3.33
N LEU A 115 -15.01 18.33 -4.36
CA LEU A 115 -13.71 18.98 -4.46
C LEU A 115 -13.83 20.51 -4.47
N TYR A 116 -12.80 21.21 -4.02
CA TYR A 116 -12.67 22.67 -4.13
C TYR A 116 -11.24 23.09 -4.50
N GLY A 117 -11.11 24.32 -5.02
CA GLY A 117 -9.82 24.88 -5.40
C GLY A 117 -9.09 24.02 -6.43
N SER A 118 -7.82 23.70 -6.19
CA SER A 118 -6.99 22.84 -7.05
C SER A 118 -7.24 21.34 -6.85
N GLY A 119 -8.40 20.93 -6.34
CA GLY A 119 -8.78 19.53 -6.12
C GLY A 119 -8.63 19.05 -4.67
N HIS A 120 -8.77 19.95 -3.69
CA HIS A 120 -8.85 19.59 -2.28
C HIS A 120 -10.19 18.90 -1.99
N VAL A 121 -10.16 17.79 -1.26
CA VAL A 121 -11.39 17.05 -0.91
C VAL A 121 -12.15 17.77 0.20
N TYR A 122 -13.37 18.21 -0.05
CA TYR A 122 -14.30 18.71 0.96
C TYR A 122 -15.14 17.58 1.57
N GLY A 123 -15.54 16.59 0.77
CA GLY A 123 -16.41 15.52 1.23
C GLY A 123 -16.53 14.35 0.27
N LEU A 124 -17.31 13.36 0.70
CA LEU A 124 -17.58 12.11 0.03
C LEU A 124 -19.07 11.82 0.12
N ALA A 125 -19.71 11.61 -1.03
CA ALA A 125 -21.07 11.12 -1.12
C ALA A 125 -21.11 9.70 -1.71
N LEU A 126 -21.90 8.83 -1.11
CA LEU A 126 -22.18 7.48 -1.61
C LEU A 126 -23.61 7.42 -2.11
N ASN A 127 -23.78 7.07 -3.39
CA ASN A 127 -25.07 7.03 -4.07
C ASN A 127 -25.88 8.33 -3.90
N GLY A 128 -25.21 9.48 -3.99
CA GLY A 128 -25.82 10.80 -3.84
C GLY A 128 -26.15 11.21 -2.40
N LYS A 129 -25.75 10.42 -1.39
CA LYS A 129 -25.89 10.77 0.03
C LYS A 129 -24.56 11.16 0.62
N ASP A 130 -24.46 12.37 1.14
CA ASP A 130 -23.26 12.81 1.84
C ASP A 130 -22.97 11.89 3.03
N THR A 131 -21.73 11.38 3.07
CA THR A 131 -21.36 10.29 3.97
C THR A 131 -20.19 10.68 4.88
N VAL A 132 -19.22 11.42 4.35
CA VAL A 132 -18.08 11.98 5.12
C VAL A 132 -17.78 13.39 4.64
N SER A 133 -17.50 14.31 5.55
CA SER A 133 -16.98 15.65 5.22
C SER A 133 -15.71 15.94 6.00
N PHE A 134 -14.91 16.87 5.49
CA PHE A 134 -13.58 17.18 6.00
C PHE A 134 -13.37 18.68 6.13
N LYS A 135 -12.79 19.09 7.24
CA LYS A 135 -12.30 20.45 7.48
C LYS A 135 -10.78 20.43 7.54
N ARG A 136 -10.18 21.49 6.99
CA ARG A 136 -8.74 21.62 6.88
C ARG A 136 -8.24 22.96 7.42
N ASP A 137 -6.99 22.98 7.84
CA ASP A 137 -6.28 24.23 8.15
C ASP A 137 -5.76 24.92 6.88
N ASP A 138 -5.11 26.08 7.04
CA ASP A 138 -4.52 26.87 5.94
C ASP A 138 -3.40 26.14 5.19
N LEU A 139 -2.86 25.04 5.76
CA LEU A 139 -1.88 24.15 5.12
C LEU A 139 -2.57 22.95 4.45
N HIS A 140 -3.90 22.97 4.35
CA HIS A 140 -4.75 21.92 3.79
C HIS A 140 -4.59 20.54 4.47
N ARG A 141 -4.20 20.52 5.75
CA ARG A 141 -4.16 19.30 6.57
C ARG A 141 -5.53 19.07 7.19
N GLU A 142 -5.99 17.81 7.23
CA GLU A 142 -7.25 17.45 7.89
C GLU A 142 -7.14 17.73 9.39
N ILE A 143 -7.97 18.62 9.90
CA ILE A 143 -8.08 18.92 11.34
C ILE A 143 -9.36 18.38 11.95
N GLU A 144 -10.37 18.14 11.11
CA GLU A 144 -11.66 17.61 11.55
C GLU A 144 -12.35 16.85 10.41
N ARG A 145 -13.08 15.80 10.77
CA ARG A 145 -13.83 14.93 9.86
C ARG A 145 -15.17 14.60 10.49
N HIS A 146 -16.25 14.77 9.75
CA HIS A 146 -17.59 14.41 10.19
C HIS A 146 -18.10 13.21 9.41
N TYR A 147 -18.76 12.29 10.11
CA TYR A 147 -19.35 11.09 9.57
C TYR A 147 -20.88 11.21 9.58
N ALA A 148 -21.56 10.61 8.61
CA ALA A 148 -23.02 10.63 8.53
C ALA A 148 -23.74 9.90 9.68
N ASN A 149 -23.01 9.20 10.57
CA ASN A 149 -23.55 8.63 11.81
C ASN A 149 -23.50 9.59 13.02
N GLY A 150 -23.14 10.86 12.82
CA GLY A 150 -23.07 11.86 13.89
C GLY A 150 -21.79 11.81 14.74
N LEU A 151 -20.77 11.07 14.30
CA LEU A 151 -19.44 11.13 14.91
C LEU A 151 -18.57 12.18 14.22
N SER A 152 -17.71 12.80 15.01
CA SER A 152 -16.68 13.72 14.55
C SER A 152 -15.31 13.25 15.03
N GLN A 153 -14.33 13.26 14.13
CA GLN A 153 -12.92 13.02 14.43
C GLN A 153 -12.15 14.33 14.34
N GLN A 154 -11.45 14.71 15.40
CA GLN A 154 -10.53 15.84 15.42
C GLN A 154 -9.08 15.37 15.44
N GLN A 155 -8.23 16.13 14.76
CA GLN A 155 -6.79 15.88 14.66
C GLN A 155 -6.01 17.15 15.01
N GLN A 156 -4.91 16.99 15.73
CA GLN A 156 -3.98 18.08 16.00
C GLN A 156 -2.56 17.68 15.61
N TYR A 157 -1.81 18.66 15.14
CA TYR A 157 -0.43 18.49 14.70
C TYR A 157 0.49 19.39 15.48
N ASP A 158 1.74 18.96 15.65
CA ASP A 158 2.79 19.84 16.13
C ASP A 158 3.25 20.83 15.04
N GLN A 159 4.20 21.69 15.40
CA GLN A 159 4.73 22.69 14.48
C GLN A 159 5.47 22.10 13.28
N VAL A 160 5.94 20.85 13.33
CA VAL A 160 6.63 20.17 12.22
C VAL A 160 5.68 19.29 11.39
N GLY A 161 4.39 19.23 11.73
CA GLY A 161 3.38 18.53 10.96
C GLY A 161 3.07 17.10 11.42
N ARG A 162 3.66 16.66 12.54
CA ARG A 162 3.39 15.32 13.09
C ARG A 162 2.09 15.32 13.88
N LEU A 163 1.32 14.25 13.76
CA LEU A 163 0.03 14.07 14.44
C LEU A 163 0.27 13.83 15.94
N ILE A 164 -0.25 14.70 16.81
CA ILE A 164 -0.08 14.60 18.27
C ILE A 164 -1.37 14.16 19.00
N LEU A 165 -2.52 14.32 18.36
CA LEU A 165 -3.82 13.94 18.92
C LEU A 165 -4.75 13.44 17.81
N GLN A 166 -5.43 12.33 18.09
CA GLN A 166 -6.70 11.97 17.46
C GLN A 166 -7.76 11.84 18.55
N HIS A 167 -8.94 12.41 18.30
CA HIS A 167 -10.06 12.37 19.22
C HIS A 167 -11.35 12.15 18.44
N ILE A 168 -12.16 11.16 18.82
CA ILE A 168 -13.47 10.91 18.22
C ILE A 168 -14.53 11.05 19.28
N GLU A 169 -15.51 11.89 19.02
CA GLU A 169 -16.64 12.18 19.88
C GLU A 169 -17.95 12.18 19.12
N GLN A 170 -19.04 12.03 19.86
CA GLN A 170 -20.38 12.20 19.31
C GLN A 170 -20.70 13.69 19.31
N ASP A 171 -20.88 14.25 18.13
CA ASP A 171 -21.16 15.67 17.93
C ASP A 171 -22.44 15.82 17.09
N ASN A 172 -23.45 16.43 17.71
CA ASN A 172 -24.76 16.59 17.12
C ASN A 172 -24.89 17.91 16.32
N GLU A 173 -23.90 18.80 16.36
CA GLU A 173 -24.00 20.12 15.71
C GLU A 173 -23.66 20.12 14.21
N ALA A 174 -22.84 19.17 13.73
CA ALA A 174 -22.40 19.07 12.33
C ALA A 174 -22.80 17.77 11.61
N GLY A 175 -23.51 16.85 12.28
CA GLY A 175 -23.96 15.59 11.70
C GLY A 175 -25.16 15.77 10.77
N TYR A 176 -25.18 15.05 9.64
CA TYR A 176 -26.40 14.88 8.83
C TYR A 176 -27.48 14.31 9.75
N THR A 177 -28.58 15.05 9.96
CA THR A 177 -29.64 14.70 10.90
C THR A 177 -30.13 13.28 10.66
N ALA A 178 -29.80 12.35 11.56
CA ALA A 178 -30.47 11.08 11.64
C ALA A 178 -31.94 11.33 12.00
N ASN A 179 -32.85 10.79 11.21
CA ASN A 179 -34.30 10.90 11.36
C ASN A 179 -34.76 10.95 12.84
N GLN A 180 -35.54 11.97 13.19
CA GLN A 180 -36.07 12.24 14.53
C GLN A 180 -37.11 11.22 15.06
N ASN A 181 -36.96 9.93 14.78
CA ASN A 181 -37.89 8.89 15.26
C ASN A 181 -37.18 7.71 15.92
N THR A 182 -36.23 7.98 16.83
CA THR A 182 -35.82 6.97 17.81
C THR A 182 -36.08 7.48 19.22
N GLN A 183 -37.03 6.80 19.87
CA GLN A 183 -37.38 6.98 21.28
C GLN A 183 -36.11 6.95 22.14
N GLN A 184 -36.05 7.89 23.08
CA GLN A 184 -35.01 8.01 24.10
C GLN A 184 -34.82 6.68 24.84
N ASN A 185 -33.78 5.94 24.50
CA ASN A 185 -33.27 4.89 25.36
C ASN A 185 -32.38 5.54 26.42
N ASN A 186 -32.89 5.55 27.66
CA ASN A 186 -32.27 6.11 28.87
C ASN A 186 -30.97 5.37 29.28
N ALA A 187 -29.91 5.49 28.49
CA ALA A 187 -28.55 5.05 28.85
C ALA A 187 -27.45 5.99 28.29
N GLN A 188 -27.81 7.18 27.81
CA GLN A 188 -26.95 8.06 27.01
C GLN A 188 -26.15 9.06 27.88
N SER A 189 -25.53 8.60 28.98
CA SER A 189 -24.75 9.47 29.87
C SER A 189 -23.38 8.93 30.28
N GLN A 190 -22.81 7.98 29.54
CA GLN A 190 -21.42 7.56 29.76
C GLN A 190 -20.54 7.85 28.54
N THR A 191 -19.84 8.99 28.65
CA THR A 191 -18.70 9.52 27.89
C THR A 191 -18.94 9.98 26.45
N LYS A 192 -18.99 11.31 26.26
CA LYS A 192 -18.98 12.02 24.97
C LYS A 192 -17.78 11.66 24.06
N ALA A 193 -16.63 11.31 24.65
CA ALA A 193 -15.43 10.87 23.94
C ALA A 193 -15.42 9.34 23.75
N LEU A 194 -15.58 8.86 22.51
CA LEU A 194 -15.57 7.43 22.20
C LEU A 194 -14.14 6.88 22.05
N LEU A 195 -13.26 7.62 21.38
CA LEU A 195 -11.87 7.23 21.10
C LEU A 195 -10.92 8.41 21.31
N LYS A 196 -9.73 8.16 21.86
CA LYS A 196 -8.68 9.17 22.01
C LYS A 196 -7.30 8.51 21.91
N ARG A 197 -6.41 9.10 21.12
CA ARG A 197 -5.00 8.71 20.96
C ARG A 197 -4.12 9.93 21.06
N LEU A 198 -3.15 9.89 21.98
CA LEU A 198 -2.09 10.91 22.09
C LEU A 198 -0.80 10.27 21.60
N TYR A 199 -0.07 11.01 20.76
CA TYR A 199 1.20 10.55 20.17
C TYR A 199 2.34 11.40 20.68
N HIS A 200 3.40 10.76 21.14
CA HIS A 200 4.62 11.45 21.55
C HIS A 200 5.79 11.02 20.68
N TYR A 201 6.67 11.99 20.44
CA TYR A 201 7.83 11.81 19.61
C TYR A 201 9.08 12.28 20.32
N ASP A 202 10.20 11.63 20.02
CA ASP A 202 11.49 12.11 20.46
C ASP A 202 11.98 13.33 19.64
N LYS A 203 13.19 13.79 19.98
CA LYS A 203 13.84 14.94 19.32
C LYS A 203 14.27 14.66 17.88
N VAL A 204 14.41 13.39 17.48
CA VAL A 204 14.82 12.98 16.13
C VAL A 204 13.65 12.59 15.24
N GLY A 205 12.41 12.71 15.76
CA GLY A 205 11.22 12.49 14.96
C GLY A 205 10.50 11.17 15.24
N GLN A 206 11.07 10.28 16.06
CA GLN A 206 10.59 8.92 16.20
C GLN A 206 9.41 8.82 17.17
N LEU A 207 8.40 8.04 16.84
CA LEU A 207 7.23 7.83 17.72
C LEU A 207 7.62 7.01 18.96
N THR A 208 7.68 7.63 20.13
CA THR A 208 8.09 6.95 21.37
C THR A 208 6.94 6.21 22.03
N ASP A 209 5.75 6.78 21.99
CA ASP A 209 4.60 6.18 22.65
C ASP A 209 3.25 6.70 22.14
N ILE A 210 2.23 5.88 22.39
CA ILE A 210 0.82 6.16 22.13
C ILE A 210 0.03 5.93 23.42
N HIS A 211 -0.68 6.94 23.90
CA HIS A 211 -1.72 6.76 24.90
C HIS A 211 -3.08 6.59 24.22
N ASP A 212 -3.54 5.35 24.07
CA ASP A 212 -4.84 5.00 23.50
C ASP A 212 -5.85 4.70 24.61
N LYS A 213 -7.02 5.37 24.57
CA LYS A 213 -8.07 5.20 25.59
C LYS A 213 -8.56 3.77 25.74
N ARG A 214 -8.56 2.97 24.66
CA ARG A 214 -9.02 1.57 24.63
C ARG A 214 -7.90 0.56 24.82
N ARG A 215 -6.70 0.86 24.32
CA ARG A 215 -5.56 -0.08 24.32
C ARG A 215 -4.50 0.21 25.39
N GLY A 216 -4.63 1.31 26.11
CA GLY A 216 -3.68 1.74 27.13
C GLY A 216 -2.45 2.39 26.52
N HIS A 217 -1.34 2.33 27.25
CA HIS A 217 -0.06 2.88 26.85
C HIS A 217 0.71 1.88 25.97
N ILE A 218 1.19 2.35 24.83
CA ILE A 218 2.05 1.58 23.92
C ILE A 218 3.38 2.32 23.80
N GLU A 219 4.50 1.65 24.08
CA GLU A 219 5.84 2.25 24.03
C GLU A 219 6.71 1.58 22.97
N TYR A 220 7.54 2.36 22.29
CA TYR A 220 8.47 1.90 21.28
C TYR A 220 9.91 2.29 21.62
N LYS A 221 10.84 1.42 21.24
CA LYS A 221 12.28 1.72 21.28
C LYS A 221 12.92 1.33 19.97
N TYR A 222 13.91 2.11 19.57
CA TYR A 222 14.58 1.97 18.29
C TYR A 222 16.09 1.86 18.48
N ASP A 223 16.75 1.31 17.46
CA ASP A 223 18.20 1.41 17.35
C ASP A 223 18.62 2.75 16.68
N PRO A 224 19.93 3.08 16.66
CA PRO A 224 20.40 4.34 16.07
C PRO A 224 20.10 4.53 14.57
N VAL A 225 19.72 3.46 13.85
CA VAL A 225 19.35 3.52 12.43
C VAL A 225 17.82 3.43 12.23
N GLY A 226 17.04 3.56 13.30
CA GLY A 226 15.58 3.67 13.28
C GLY A 226 14.82 2.36 13.15
N ARG A 227 15.46 1.21 13.40
CA ARG A 227 14.78 -0.10 13.43
C ARG A 227 14.15 -0.34 14.79
N LEU A 228 12.95 -0.92 14.79
CA LEU A 228 12.18 -1.15 16.02
C LEU A 228 12.80 -2.27 16.87
N LEU A 229 13.38 -1.95 18.01
CA LEU A 229 13.96 -2.93 18.96
C LEU A 229 12.94 -3.48 19.95
N GLN A 230 11.95 -2.68 20.32
CA GLN A 230 10.96 -3.06 21.33
C GLN A 230 9.61 -2.41 21.06
N ALA A 231 8.53 -3.17 21.26
CA ALA A 231 7.18 -2.64 21.40
C ALA A 231 6.56 -3.19 22.70
N ASN A 232 6.11 -2.31 23.59
CA ASN A 232 5.46 -2.68 24.84
C ASN A 232 3.98 -2.28 24.74
N SER A 233 3.05 -3.21 24.94
CA SER A 233 1.61 -2.94 24.85
C SER A 233 0.83 -3.82 25.84
N ALA A 234 -0.50 -3.66 25.87
CA ALA A 234 -1.38 -4.56 26.60
C ALA A 234 -1.30 -6.04 26.16
N LEU A 235 -0.77 -6.32 24.96
CA LEU A 235 -0.52 -7.69 24.46
C LEU A 235 0.79 -8.29 24.99
N GLY A 236 1.57 -7.53 25.76
CA GLY A 236 2.89 -7.90 26.25
C GLY A 236 4.02 -7.13 25.56
N GLN A 237 5.25 -7.50 25.95
CA GLN A 237 6.48 -6.92 25.42
C GLN A 237 6.99 -7.75 24.23
N GLU A 238 7.17 -7.12 23.09
CA GLU A 238 7.82 -7.68 21.91
C GLU A 238 9.24 -7.11 21.81
N THR A 239 10.23 -7.97 21.64
CA THR A 239 11.65 -7.58 21.46
C THR A 239 12.16 -8.12 20.14
N PHE A 240 12.86 -7.28 19.40
CA PHE A 240 13.37 -7.60 18.07
C PHE A 240 14.88 -7.44 18.03
N ALA A 241 15.53 -8.37 17.33
CA ALA A 241 16.94 -8.29 16.99
C ALA A 241 17.05 -8.37 15.47
N PHE A 242 18.06 -7.71 14.91
CA PHE A 242 18.27 -7.65 13.47
C PHE A 242 19.71 -8.00 13.10
N ASP A 243 19.88 -8.67 11.97
CA ASP A 243 21.18 -8.79 11.33
C ASP A 243 21.59 -7.49 10.60
N PRO A 244 22.80 -7.40 10.02
CA PRO A 244 23.22 -6.24 9.23
C PRO A 244 22.37 -5.97 7.97
N ALA A 245 21.70 -7.00 7.43
CA ALA A 245 20.78 -6.87 6.31
C ALA A 245 19.35 -6.46 6.75
N SER A 246 19.13 -6.22 8.04
CA SER A 246 17.84 -5.89 8.65
C SER A 246 16.78 -6.99 8.60
N ASN A 247 17.20 -8.25 8.59
CA ASN A 247 16.30 -9.38 8.85
C ASN A 247 16.04 -9.51 10.34
N ILE A 248 14.78 -9.76 10.73
CA ILE A 248 14.43 -10.09 12.12
C ILE A 248 15.00 -11.48 12.46
N ILE A 249 15.78 -11.55 13.55
CA ILE A 249 16.38 -12.78 14.06
C ILE A 249 15.86 -13.10 15.47
N ASN A 250 15.89 -14.39 15.85
CA ASN A 250 15.45 -14.81 17.17
C ASN A 250 16.51 -14.47 18.24
N PRO A 251 16.23 -13.55 19.19
CA PRO A 251 17.21 -13.16 20.21
C PRO A 251 17.63 -14.33 21.11
N ASN A 252 16.77 -15.32 21.36
CA ASN A 252 17.07 -16.44 22.27
C ASN A 252 18.09 -17.44 21.67
N LYS A 253 18.28 -17.46 20.35
CA LYS A 253 19.32 -18.28 19.71
C LYS A 253 20.72 -17.63 19.76
N THR A 254 20.82 -16.34 20.06
CA THR A 254 22.11 -15.66 20.19
C THR A 254 22.81 -15.90 21.53
N GLN A 255 22.10 -16.38 22.56
CA GLN A 255 22.68 -16.58 23.89
C GLN A 255 23.33 -17.96 24.09
N HIS A 256 22.92 -19.00 23.35
CA HIS A 256 23.45 -20.35 23.51
C HIS A 256 24.73 -20.65 22.71
N SER A 257 25.22 -19.74 21.86
CA SER A 257 26.46 -19.96 21.08
C SER A 257 27.74 -19.50 21.78
N ASN A 258 27.67 -18.98 23.02
CA ASN A 258 28.83 -18.45 23.76
C ASN A 258 29.25 -19.29 24.98
N GLN A 259 28.75 -20.52 25.16
CA GLN A 259 29.25 -21.44 26.19
C GLN A 259 29.68 -22.78 25.57
N GLY A 260 31.00 -22.94 25.41
CA GLY A 260 31.70 -24.09 24.82
C GLY A 260 32.27 -23.71 23.44
N ILE A 261 33.57 -23.79 23.14
CA ILE A 261 34.50 -24.90 23.39
C ILE A 261 35.95 -24.38 23.29
N HIS A 262 36.79 -24.79 24.24
CA HIS A 262 38.25 -24.80 24.13
C HIS A 262 38.71 -25.90 23.16
N ASN A 263 39.72 -25.58 22.33
CA ASN A 263 40.63 -26.48 21.61
C ASN A 263 40.06 -27.48 20.60
N HIS A 264 40.29 -27.24 19.30
CA HIS A 264 41.23 -28.03 18.48
C HIS A 264 41.39 -27.40 17.09
N LYS A 265 42.64 -27.15 16.68
CA LYS A 265 43.00 -26.73 15.32
C LYS A 265 43.09 -27.97 14.43
N GLN A 266 42.31 -28.01 13.35
CA GLN A 266 42.68 -28.72 12.12
C GLN A 266 42.10 -27.98 10.90
N ASN A 267 42.97 -27.73 9.93
CA ASN A 267 42.72 -27.07 8.66
C ASN A 267 42.10 -28.05 7.66
N THR A 268 40.90 -27.75 7.16
CA THR A 268 40.42 -28.22 5.85
C THR A 268 39.48 -27.17 5.25
N TYR A 269 39.73 -26.80 4.00
CA TYR A 269 38.89 -25.94 3.18
C TYR A 269 37.58 -26.67 2.85
N PHE A 270 36.46 -26.29 3.50
CA PHE A 270 35.08 -26.20 3.00
C PHE A 270 34.17 -25.83 4.19
N GLU A 271 33.12 -25.05 3.90
CA GLU A 271 31.96 -24.66 4.74
C GLU A 271 32.02 -23.39 5.61
N PRO A 272 31.17 -22.38 5.31
CA PRO A 272 30.70 -21.42 6.29
C PRO A 272 29.46 -21.96 7.01
N THR A 273 29.59 -23.05 7.76
CA THR A 273 28.53 -23.54 8.64
C THR A 273 28.76 -23.06 10.08
N HIS A 274 27.85 -22.19 10.52
CA HIS A 274 27.46 -21.93 11.91
C HIS A 274 28.53 -21.39 12.88
N LYS A 275 28.75 -20.07 12.86
CA LYS A 275 29.41 -19.36 13.97
C LYS A 275 28.70 -18.12 14.51
N HIS A 276 27.49 -17.84 14.03
CA HIS A 276 26.66 -16.76 14.54
C HIS A 276 25.22 -17.25 14.52
N GLY A 277 24.46 -17.02 15.59
CA GLY A 277 23.06 -17.41 15.78
C GLY A 277 22.07 -16.72 14.84
N TYR A 278 22.44 -16.57 13.57
CA TYR A 278 21.54 -16.29 12.47
C TYR A 278 20.61 -17.49 12.31
N ASN A 279 19.38 -17.22 11.85
CA ASN A 279 18.58 -18.24 11.20
C ASN A 279 19.43 -18.90 10.09
N SER A 280 18.98 -20.02 9.55
CA SER A 280 19.34 -20.55 8.23
C SER A 280 19.43 -19.54 7.07
N LEU A 281 20.20 -18.45 7.11
CA LEU A 281 20.16 -17.36 6.14
C LEU A 281 21.07 -17.69 4.97
N VAL A 282 20.58 -18.53 4.05
CA VAL A 282 21.15 -18.65 2.71
C VAL A 282 20.42 -17.63 1.82
N ASN A 283 21.15 -16.74 1.16
CA ASN A 283 20.58 -15.75 0.23
C ASN A 283 19.53 -14.79 0.85
N ASN A 284 19.75 -14.35 2.11
CA ASN A 284 18.91 -13.36 2.80
C ASN A 284 17.50 -13.86 3.18
N VAL A 285 17.27 -15.17 3.14
CA VAL A 285 15.99 -15.85 3.40
C VAL A 285 15.92 -16.40 4.82
N VAL A 286 14.83 -16.13 5.55
CA VAL A 286 14.62 -16.68 6.90
C VAL A 286 14.09 -18.11 6.79
N GLN A 287 14.88 -19.10 7.21
CA GLN A 287 14.47 -20.52 7.24
C GLN A 287 13.81 -20.95 8.56
N ASP A 288 14.03 -20.22 9.63
CA ASP A 288 13.44 -20.50 10.93
C ASP A 288 13.28 -19.21 11.73
N TYR A 289 12.19 -19.09 12.49
CA TYR A 289 11.99 -17.98 13.43
C TYR A 289 11.08 -18.46 14.57
N ILE A 290 11.57 -18.35 15.81
CA ILE A 290 10.90 -18.87 17.02
C ILE A 290 10.52 -20.35 16.82
N ASN A 291 9.24 -20.66 16.61
CA ASN A 291 8.70 -22.02 16.46
C ASN A 291 8.25 -22.33 15.03
N GLN A 292 8.54 -21.43 14.09
CA GLN A 292 8.18 -21.56 12.68
C GLN A 292 9.40 -21.91 11.84
N LYS A 293 9.20 -22.76 10.83
CA LYS A 293 10.21 -23.08 9.81
C LYS A 293 9.66 -22.78 8.43
N TYR A 294 10.53 -22.37 7.53
CA TYR A 294 10.18 -21.93 6.18
C TYR A 294 11.13 -22.55 5.15
N GLN A 295 10.59 -22.92 4.00
CA GLN A 295 11.35 -23.44 2.87
C GLN A 295 10.99 -22.65 1.61
N TYR A 296 11.97 -22.42 0.75
CA TYR A 296 11.86 -21.57 -0.43
C TYR A 296 12.38 -22.30 -1.66
N ASP A 297 11.86 -21.93 -2.82
CA ASP A 297 12.40 -22.39 -4.11
C ASP A 297 13.67 -21.62 -4.53
N ASP A 298 14.25 -22.00 -5.66
CA ASP A 298 15.47 -21.39 -6.20
C ASP A 298 15.28 -19.90 -6.59
N TYR A 299 14.03 -19.50 -6.89
CA TYR A 299 13.67 -18.10 -7.12
C TYR A 299 13.52 -17.32 -5.82
N GLY A 300 13.53 -17.97 -4.66
CA GLY A 300 13.41 -17.36 -3.35
C GLY A 300 11.97 -17.06 -2.95
N GLN A 301 11.01 -17.84 -3.44
CA GLN A 301 9.60 -17.80 -3.07
C GLN A 301 9.31 -18.87 -2.02
N MET A 302 8.61 -18.52 -0.94
CA MET A 302 8.29 -19.48 0.12
C MET A 302 7.34 -20.56 -0.41
N ILE A 303 7.76 -21.82 -0.39
CA ILE A 303 6.97 -22.98 -0.85
C ILE A 303 6.37 -23.78 0.30
N ARG A 304 6.92 -23.63 1.52
CA ARG A 304 6.42 -24.32 2.70
C ARG A 304 6.66 -23.51 3.98
N GLN A 305 5.68 -23.55 4.88
CA GLN A 305 5.75 -23.06 6.24
C GLN A 305 5.29 -24.16 7.20
N SER A 306 5.96 -24.30 8.35
CA SER A 306 5.54 -25.22 9.40
C SER A 306 5.53 -24.54 10.77
N GLU A 307 4.46 -24.70 11.54
CA GLU A 307 4.32 -24.21 12.91
C GLU A 307 3.64 -25.26 13.79
N GLY A 308 4.30 -25.72 14.85
CA GLY A 308 3.67 -26.63 15.83
C GLY A 308 3.11 -27.94 15.25
N GLY A 309 3.66 -28.41 14.11
CA GLY A 309 3.17 -29.59 13.38
C GLY A 309 2.17 -29.28 12.26
N HIS A 310 1.62 -28.07 12.18
CA HIS A 310 0.79 -27.63 11.06
C HIS A 310 1.67 -27.29 9.86
N LEU A 311 1.31 -27.83 8.70
CA LEU A 311 2.02 -27.62 7.44
C LEU A 311 1.17 -26.79 6.48
N GLN A 312 1.81 -25.79 5.87
CA GLN A 312 1.25 -24.96 4.82
C GLN A 312 2.17 -25.02 3.61
N TYR A 313 1.59 -25.32 2.44
CA TYR A 313 2.28 -25.35 1.15
C TYR A 313 1.81 -24.19 0.28
N PHE A 314 2.69 -23.72 -0.60
CA PHE A 314 2.47 -22.62 -1.52
C PHE A 314 2.98 -22.98 -2.91
N LYS A 315 2.23 -22.61 -3.95
CA LYS A 315 2.64 -22.74 -5.35
C LYS A 315 2.51 -21.39 -6.03
N TRP A 316 3.57 -21.05 -6.75
CA TRP A 316 3.71 -19.78 -7.45
C TRP A 316 3.66 -20.00 -8.96
N ASP A 317 3.30 -18.95 -9.68
CA ASP A 317 3.39 -18.92 -11.14
C ASP A 317 4.72 -18.31 -11.62
N ALA A 318 4.97 -18.36 -12.94
CA ALA A 318 6.22 -17.86 -13.52
C ALA A 318 6.41 -16.34 -13.38
N LEU A 319 5.38 -15.59 -12.98
CA LEU A 319 5.44 -14.15 -12.72
C LEU A 319 5.60 -13.83 -11.22
N GLY A 320 5.77 -14.85 -10.38
CA GLY A 320 5.97 -14.67 -8.94
C GLY A 320 4.69 -14.42 -8.15
N ARG A 321 3.52 -14.80 -8.69
CA ARG A 321 2.21 -14.67 -8.02
C ARG A 321 1.79 -15.98 -7.36
N LEU A 322 1.26 -15.91 -6.15
CA LEU A 322 0.79 -17.10 -5.43
C LEU A 322 -0.50 -17.61 -6.07
N VAL A 323 -0.48 -18.80 -6.69
CA VAL A 323 -1.65 -19.37 -7.39
C VAL A 323 -2.35 -20.48 -6.62
N ARG A 324 -1.68 -21.09 -5.64
CA ARG A 324 -2.29 -22.11 -4.77
C ARG A 324 -1.66 -22.14 -3.39
N SER A 325 -2.47 -22.39 -2.37
CA SER A 325 -2.01 -22.69 -1.01
C SER A 325 -2.77 -23.88 -0.44
N LYS A 326 -2.09 -24.78 0.29
CA LYS A 326 -2.70 -26.00 0.85
C LYS A 326 -2.26 -26.25 2.29
N ASN A 327 -3.21 -26.61 3.14
CA ASN A 327 -2.97 -27.19 4.47
C ASN A 327 -3.93 -28.35 4.72
N ASP A 328 -3.90 -28.89 5.93
CA ASP A 328 -4.73 -30.04 6.32
C ASP A 328 -6.24 -29.78 6.28
N LYS A 329 -6.66 -28.50 6.28
CA LYS A 329 -8.06 -28.08 6.35
C LYS A 329 -8.60 -27.60 5.01
N ALA A 330 -7.77 -27.04 4.15
CA ALA A 330 -8.22 -26.42 2.91
C ALA A 330 -7.12 -26.34 1.85
N GLU A 331 -7.59 -26.27 0.62
CA GLU A 331 -6.79 -25.96 -0.55
C GLU A 331 -7.40 -24.76 -1.26
N THR A 332 -6.63 -23.71 -1.48
CA THR A 332 -7.11 -22.44 -2.01
C THR A 332 -6.38 -22.09 -3.29
N TYR A 333 -7.13 -21.63 -4.30
CA TYR A 333 -6.66 -21.22 -5.61
C TYR A 333 -6.89 -19.73 -5.82
N TYR A 334 -5.95 -19.06 -6.48
CA TYR A 334 -6.01 -17.62 -6.75
C TYR A 334 -5.89 -17.34 -8.25
N ARG A 335 -6.70 -16.42 -8.76
CA ARG A 335 -6.61 -15.91 -10.15
C ARG A 335 -6.28 -14.43 -10.15
N TYR A 336 -5.53 -14.02 -11.16
CA TYR A 336 -5.06 -12.64 -11.33
C TYR A 336 -5.39 -12.12 -12.71
N ASP A 337 -5.64 -10.82 -12.81
CA ASP A 337 -5.64 -10.14 -14.09
C ASP A 337 -4.22 -9.91 -14.63
N ALA A 338 -4.12 -9.39 -15.85
CA ALA A 338 -2.83 -9.11 -16.50
C ALA A 338 -2.04 -7.95 -15.88
N LEU A 339 -2.64 -7.22 -14.92
CA LEU A 339 -1.90 -6.27 -14.11
C LEU A 339 -1.32 -6.96 -12.86
N GLY A 340 -1.78 -8.17 -12.54
CA GLY A 340 -1.41 -8.92 -11.34
C GLY A 340 -2.33 -8.64 -10.14
N ARG A 341 -3.48 -8.00 -10.35
CA ARG A 341 -4.49 -7.79 -9.29
C ARG A 341 -5.25 -9.09 -9.09
N ARG A 342 -5.42 -9.53 -7.83
CA ARG A 342 -6.18 -10.75 -7.54
C ARG A 342 -7.66 -10.51 -7.84
N ILE A 343 -8.24 -11.30 -8.74
CA ILE A 343 -9.65 -11.17 -9.16
C ILE A 343 -10.54 -12.28 -8.60
N GLU A 344 -9.96 -13.39 -8.15
CA GLU A 344 -10.70 -14.49 -7.52
C GLU A 344 -9.86 -15.21 -6.46
N LYS A 345 -10.53 -15.65 -5.39
CA LYS A 345 -10.09 -16.68 -4.45
C LYS A 345 -11.11 -17.81 -4.42
N SER A 346 -10.67 -19.05 -4.60
CA SER A 346 -11.51 -20.26 -4.55
C SER A 346 -10.95 -21.23 -3.50
N LYS A 347 -11.61 -21.35 -2.35
CA LYS A 347 -11.21 -22.18 -1.22
C LYS A 347 -12.01 -23.48 -1.19
N GLN A 348 -11.31 -24.60 -1.36
CA GLN A 348 -11.85 -25.95 -1.25
C GLN A 348 -11.57 -26.50 0.15
N HIS A 349 -12.62 -26.83 0.90
CA HIS A 349 -12.47 -27.39 2.24
C HIS A 349 -12.20 -28.90 2.18
N ILE A 350 -11.19 -29.33 2.94
CA ILE A 350 -10.78 -30.73 3.09
C ILE A 350 -11.35 -31.25 4.40
N GLN A 351 -12.24 -32.24 4.34
CA GLN A 351 -12.75 -32.93 5.52
C GLN A 351 -12.66 -34.45 5.29
N ALA A 352 -12.03 -35.17 6.22
CA ALA A 352 -11.86 -36.63 6.17
C ALA A 352 -11.31 -37.16 4.82
N GLY A 353 -10.36 -36.44 4.21
CA GLY A 353 -9.71 -36.84 2.95
C GLY A 353 -10.54 -36.63 1.67
N ARG A 354 -11.69 -35.94 1.74
CA ARG A 354 -12.49 -35.56 0.56
C ARG A 354 -12.79 -34.05 0.52
N ASN A 355 -12.84 -33.48 -0.68
CA ASN A 355 -13.26 -32.10 -0.91
C ASN A 355 -14.77 -31.99 -0.65
N HIS A 356 -15.17 -31.17 0.32
CA HIS A 356 -16.58 -31.08 0.74
C HIS A 356 -17.35 -30.01 -0.03
N TYR A 357 -16.84 -28.78 -0.06
CA TYR A 357 -17.45 -27.66 -0.77
C TYR A 357 -16.40 -26.59 -1.12
N THR A 358 -16.75 -25.71 -2.07
CA THR A 358 -15.89 -24.61 -2.51
C THR A 358 -16.54 -23.27 -2.20
N GLU A 359 -15.83 -22.42 -1.47
CA GLU A 359 -16.16 -21.00 -1.30
C GLU A 359 -15.42 -20.19 -2.36
N THR A 360 -16.13 -19.34 -3.10
CA THR A 360 -15.51 -18.45 -4.09
C THR A 360 -15.78 -17.00 -3.73
N THR A 361 -14.71 -16.20 -3.74
CA THR A 361 -14.75 -14.75 -3.55
C THR A 361 -14.18 -14.07 -4.78
N GLN A 362 -14.96 -13.20 -5.40
CA GLN A 362 -14.55 -12.33 -6.50
C GLN A 362 -14.09 -10.99 -5.95
N TYR A 363 -13.10 -10.38 -6.59
CA TYR A 363 -12.51 -9.11 -6.19
C TYR A 363 -12.54 -8.11 -7.35
N GLY A 364 -12.95 -6.87 -7.07
CA GLY A 364 -12.90 -5.77 -8.02
C GLY A 364 -12.05 -4.62 -7.53
N TRP A 365 -11.44 -3.90 -8.47
CA TRP A 365 -10.37 -2.94 -8.21
C TRP A 365 -10.67 -1.58 -8.84
N ASP A 366 -10.48 -0.51 -8.06
CA ASP A 366 -10.42 0.87 -8.54
C ASP A 366 -8.95 1.33 -8.47
N GLY A 367 -8.28 1.38 -9.62
CA GLY A 367 -6.83 1.48 -9.71
C GLY A 367 -6.13 0.32 -8.98
N ASP A 368 -5.32 0.66 -7.98
CA ASP A 368 -4.61 -0.31 -7.10
C ASP A 368 -5.37 -0.60 -5.79
N THR A 369 -6.52 0.03 -5.55
CA THR A 369 -7.30 -0.18 -4.31
C THR A 369 -8.39 -1.24 -4.50
N LEU A 370 -8.53 -2.15 -3.53
CA LEU A 370 -9.58 -3.17 -3.56
C LEU A 370 -10.93 -2.52 -3.30
N ALA A 371 -11.75 -2.37 -4.33
CA ALA A 371 -13.02 -1.64 -4.26
C ALA A 371 -14.18 -2.50 -3.73
N TYR A 372 -14.18 -3.80 -4.02
CA TYR A 372 -15.15 -4.74 -3.45
C TYR A 372 -14.63 -6.18 -3.39
N GLU A 373 -15.24 -6.96 -2.51
CA GLU A 373 -15.23 -8.41 -2.55
C GLU A 373 -16.66 -8.95 -2.58
N SER A 374 -16.88 -10.05 -3.30
CA SER A 374 -18.21 -10.61 -3.50
C SER A 374 -18.19 -12.13 -3.43
N SER A 375 -19.02 -12.69 -2.57
CA SER A 375 -19.32 -14.13 -2.49
C SER A 375 -20.69 -14.40 -3.10
N ASN A 376 -21.12 -15.67 -3.07
CA ASN A 376 -22.51 -16.02 -3.40
C ASN A 376 -23.54 -15.47 -2.39
N GLN A 377 -23.12 -15.05 -1.20
CA GLN A 377 -24.00 -14.64 -0.11
C GLN A 377 -24.03 -13.11 0.11
N TYR A 378 -22.94 -12.41 -0.17
CA TYR A 378 -22.84 -10.98 0.10
C TYR A 378 -21.80 -10.30 -0.80
N THR A 379 -21.91 -8.98 -0.88
CA THR A 379 -20.87 -8.11 -1.44
C THR A 379 -20.48 -7.07 -0.41
N LYS A 380 -19.18 -6.91 -0.18
CA LYS A 380 -18.62 -5.82 0.62
C LYS A 380 -17.90 -4.86 -0.30
N HIS A 381 -18.22 -3.58 -0.17
CA HIS A 381 -17.56 -2.48 -0.82
C HIS A 381 -16.67 -1.74 0.16
N TYR A 382 -15.47 -1.40 -0.30
CA TYR A 382 -14.52 -0.59 0.42
C TYR A 382 -14.37 0.77 -0.28
N VAL A 383 -14.29 1.84 0.50
CA VAL A 383 -13.96 3.19 0.02
C VAL A 383 -12.82 3.71 0.86
N TYR A 384 -11.77 4.19 0.19
CA TYR A 384 -10.56 4.71 0.83
C TYR A 384 -10.51 6.23 0.75
N GLU A 385 -9.66 6.86 1.57
CA GLU A 385 -9.30 8.26 1.39
C GLU A 385 -8.78 8.50 -0.04
N ASN A 386 -9.16 9.63 -0.63
CA ASN A 386 -8.80 9.94 -2.01
C ASN A 386 -7.27 9.87 -2.22
N GLY A 387 -6.83 9.03 -3.17
CA GLY A 387 -5.43 8.80 -3.52
C GLY A 387 -4.62 8.04 -2.45
N SER A 388 -5.28 7.32 -1.55
CA SER A 388 -4.68 6.64 -0.40
C SER A 388 -5.15 5.20 -0.28
N PHE A 389 -4.55 4.45 0.64
CA PHE A 389 -4.96 3.08 1.01
C PHE A 389 -5.57 3.04 2.42
N VAL A 390 -5.83 4.22 3.01
CA VAL A 390 -6.50 4.34 4.31
C VAL A 390 -8.00 4.16 4.10
N PRO A 391 -8.65 3.13 4.68
CA PRO A 391 -10.07 2.90 4.47
C PRO A 391 -10.90 3.92 5.25
N LEU A 392 -12.01 4.34 4.64
CA LEU A 392 -13.01 5.25 5.22
C LEU A 392 -14.32 4.52 5.50
N ILE A 393 -14.78 3.71 4.56
CA ILE A 393 -16.12 3.09 4.61
C ILE A 393 -16.06 1.62 4.20
N GLN A 394 -16.82 0.79 4.90
CA GLN A 394 -17.25 -0.52 4.45
C GLN A 394 -18.78 -0.52 4.29
N ALA A 395 -19.27 -0.81 3.09
CA ALA A 395 -20.70 -0.88 2.82
C ALA A 395 -21.08 -2.23 2.21
N THR A 396 -22.20 -2.82 2.60
CA THR A 396 -22.51 -4.21 2.24
C THR A 396 -23.95 -4.41 1.81
N TYR A 397 -24.18 -5.40 0.94
CA TYR A 397 -25.50 -5.96 0.69
C TYR A 397 -25.46 -7.50 0.53
N ARG A 398 -26.57 -8.18 0.80
CA ARG A 398 -26.67 -9.67 0.83
C ARG A 398 -26.95 -10.34 -0.52
N GLN A 399 -26.15 -10.01 -1.53
CA GLN A 399 -26.20 -10.64 -2.85
C GLN A 399 -24.80 -10.66 -3.46
N GLN A 400 -24.57 -11.59 -4.39
CA GLN A 400 -23.41 -11.53 -5.27
C GLN A 400 -23.48 -10.27 -6.15
N ILE A 401 -22.32 -9.72 -6.50
CA ILE A 401 -22.21 -8.51 -7.30
C ILE A 401 -22.83 -8.73 -8.69
N ASN A 402 -23.64 -7.78 -9.13
CA ASN A 402 -24.21 -7.80 -10.46
C ASN A 402 -23.23 -7.20 -11.47
N GLN A 403 -23.03 -7.87 -12.60
CA GLN A 403 -22.11 -7.50 -13.68
C GLN A 403 -22.75 -7.79 -15.04
N HIS A 404 -22.30 -7.09 -16.08
CA HIS A 404 -22.82 -7.29 -17.43
C HIS A 404 -22.41 -8.65 -18.00
N GLN A 405 -23.26 -9.22 -18.84
CA GLN A 405 -22.84 -10.32 -19.70
C GLN A 405 -21.80 -9.81 -20.69
N THR A 406 -20.68 -10.52 -20.83
CA THR A 406 -19.62 -10.12 -21.77
C THR A 406 -20.13 -10.24 -23.21
N PRO A 407 -20.16 -9.15 -24.00
CA PRO A 407 -20.62 -9.21 -25.38
C PRO A 407 -19.66 -10.04 -26.24
N GLN A 408 -20.23 -10.86 -27.12
CA GLN A 408 -19.49 -11.62 -28.12
C GLN A 408 -19.63 -10.90 -29.46
N TRP A 409 -18.51 -10.54 -30.07
CA TRP A 409 -18.46 -9.83 -31.35
C TRP A 409 -18.05 -10.79 -32.45
N THR A 410 -18.93 -11.01 -33.43
CA THR A 410 -18.65 -11.84 -34.62
C THR A 410 -18.03 -11.04 -35.77
N ASN A 411 -18.24 -9.72 -35.76
CA ASN A 411 -17.71 -8.76 -36.74
C ASN A 411 -16.70 -7.80 -36.06
N GLN A 412 -16.18 -6.84 -36.81
CA GLN A 412 -15.35 -5.76 -36.26
C GLN A 412 -16.09 -5.02 -35.15
N TYR A 413 -15.38 -4.71 -34.05
CA TYR A 413 -15.93 -4.00 -32.90
C TYR A 413 -16.57 -2.67 -33.32
N ASP A 414 -17.77 -2.41 -32.83
CA ASP A 414 -18.55 -1.21 -33.12
C ASP A 414 -19.01 -0.59 -31.78
N TYR A 415 -18.47 0.59 -31.50
CA TYR A 415 -18.70 1.31 -30.24
C TYR A 415 -20.18 1.62 -30.03
N ASP A 416 -20.87 2.10 -31.06
CA ASP A 416 -22.29 2.51 -30.96
C ASP A 416 -23.24 1.33 -30.75
N LYS A 417 -22.74 0.10 -30.95
CA LYS A 417 -23.49 -1.13 -30.74
C LYS A 417 -23.09 -1.85 -29.46
N ASP A 418 -22.11 -1.36 -28.71
CA ASP A 418 -21.59 -2.05 -27.55
C ASP A 418 -22.50 -1.83 -26.34
N PRO A 419 -23.24 -2.86 -25.90
CA PRO A 419 -24.22 -2.69 -24.82
C PRO A 419 -23.57 -2.29 -23.50
N LEU A 420 -22.25 -2.47 -23.34
CA LEU A 420 -21.52 -2.04 -22.15
C LEU A 420 -21.48 -0.51 -22.00
N TRP A 421 -21.60 0.24 -23.10
CA TRP A 421 -21.62 1.72 -23.08
C TRP A 421 -23.00 2.31 -22.84
N HIS A 422 -24.06 1.52 -23.06
CA HIS A 422 -25.43 2.01 -23.09
C HIS A 422 -26.32 1.38 -22.03
N THR A 423 -25.78 0.47 -21.23
CA THR A 423 -26.51 -0.19 -20.14
C THR A 423 -25.97 0.29 -18.80
N GLU A 424 -26.78 1.01 -18.03
CA GLU A 424 -26.46 1.31 -16.64
C GLU A 424 -27.03 0.23 -15.71
N GLN A 425 -26.21 -0.30 -14.81
CA GLN A 425 -26.70 -1.17 -13.73
C GLN A 425 -27.38 -0.32 -12.66
N LYS A 426 -28.54 -0.79 -12.18
CA LYS A 426 -29.20 -0.17 -11.05
C LYS A 426 -28.54 -0.61 -9.74
N ALA A 427 -28.03 0.35 -8.97
CA ALA A 427 -27.44 0.09 -7.66
C ALA A 427 -28.42 -0.60 -6.70
N ASN A 428 -27.96 -1.67 -6.08
CA ASN A 428 -28.61 -2.23 -4.88
C ASN A 428 -28.48 -1.24 -3.72
N THR A 429 -29.49 -1.18 -2.84
CA THR A 429 -29.36 -0.40 -1.61
C THR A 429 -28.43 -1.13 -0.65
N PHE A 430 -27.52 -0.41 0.01
CA PHE A 430 -26.69 -1.00 1.06
C PHE A 430 -27.54 -1.37 2.28
N ASP A 431 -27.38 -2.61 2.74
CA ASP A 431 -28.00 -3.11 3.98
C ASP A 431 -27.32 -2.48 5.21
N ARG A 432 -26.00 -2.30 5.14
CA ARG A 432 -25.16 -1.74 6.21
C ARG A 432 -24.08 -0.84 5.64
N VAL A 433 -23.75 0.22 6.39
CA VAL A 433 -22.62 1.11 6.14
C VAL A 433 -21.88 1.32 7.46
N TRP A 434 -20.59 1.03 7.46
CA TRP A 434 -19.70 1.17 8.59
C TRP A 434 -18.57 2.13 8.27
N PHE A 435 -18.13 2.87 9.27
CA PHE A 435 -17.09 3.89 9.17
C PHE A 435 -15.83 3.41 9.88
N TYR A 436 -14.70 3.46 9.18
CA TYR A 436 -13.39 3.10 9.73
C TYR A 436 -12.80 4.24 10.57
N HIS A 437 -12.22 3.84 11.71
CA HIS A 437 -11.41 4.69 12.56
C HIS A 437 -10.01 4.08 12.63
N CYS A 438 -9.05 4.78 12.03
CA CYS A 438 -7.69 4.28 11.86
C CYS A 438 -6.70 4.95 12.81
N ASP A 439 -5.54 4.32 13.00
CA ASP A 439 -4.41 4.94 13.70
C ASP A 439 -3.64 5.94 12.81
N HIS A 440 -2.48 6.39 13.28
CA HIS A 440 -1.61 7.32 12.55
C HIS A 440 -1.00 6.72 11.28
N LEU A 441 -1.01 5.39 11.10
CA LEU A 441 -0.58 4.73 9.86
C LEU A 441 -1.73 4.50 8.90
N GLY A 442 -2.98 4.73 9.32
CA GLY A 442 -4.15 4.37 8.54
C GLY A 442 -4.52 2.89 8.66
N THR A 443 -4.04 2.21 9.70
CA THR A 443 -4.46 0.84 10.03
C THR A 443 -5.82 0.89 10.71
N PRO A 444 -6.82 0.12 10.24
CA PRO A 444 -8.11 0.00 10.92
C PRO A 444 -7.96 -0.41 12.38
N GLN A 445 -8.50 0.38 13.31
CA GLN A 445 -8.51 0.06 14.74
C GLN A 445 -9.93 -0.22 15.24
N GLU A 446 -10.91 0.53 14.73
CA GLU A 446 -12.33 0.34 15.02
C GLU A 446 -13.18 0.57 13.76
N MET A 447 -14.40 0.02 13.79
CA MET A 447 -15.48 0.41 12.89
C MET A 447 -16.73 0.76 13.67
N THR A 448 -17.45 1.81 13.25
CA THR A 448 -18.74 2.20 13.83
C THR A 448 -19.88 2.08 12.84
N ASP A 449 -21.08 1.74 13.33
CA ASP A 449 -22.30 1.69 12.53
C ASP A 449 -23.00 3.05 12.39
N GLN A 450 -24.15 3.05 11.72
CA GLN A 450 -25.01 4.22 11.51
C GLN A 450 -25.53 4.88 12.80
N THR A 451 -25.44 4.20 13.95
CA THR A 451 -25.82 4.75 15.27
C THR A 451 -24.62 5.35 16.03
N GLY A 452 -23.42 5.24 15.48
CA GLY A 452 -22.17 5.63 16.13
C GLY A 452 -21.61 4.57 17.08
N ALA A 453 -22.24 3.39 17.17
CA ALA A 453 -21.77 2.31 18.03
C ALA A 453 -20.59 1.57 17.40
N ILE A 454 -19.57 1.23 18.20
CA ILE A 454 -18.44 0.39 17.76
C ILE A 454 -18.94 -1.03 17.50
N VAL A 455 -18.82 -1.51 16.27
CA VAL A 455 -19.23 -2.85 15.85
C VAL A 455 -18.08 -3.80 15.62
N TRP A 456 -16.89 -3.27 15.37
CA TRP A 456 -15.65 -4.03 15.19
C TRP A 456 -14.48 -3.29 15.83
N SER A 457 -13.54 -4.04 16.43
CA SER A 457 -12.25 -3.50 16.86
C SER A 457 -11.19 -4.59 16.91
N ALA A 458 -9.93 -4.23 16.72
CA ALA A 458 -8.81 -5.17 16.71
C ALA A 458 -7.62 -4.73 17.56
N ASN A 459 -6.82 -5.69 18.02
CA ASN A 459 -5.52 -5.43 18.64
C ASN A 459 -4.42 -6.07 17.81
N TYR A 460 -3.41 -5.27 17.49
CA TYR A 460 -2.28 -5.68 16.65
C TYR A 460 -1.00 -5.70 17.46
N LYS A 461 -0.14 -6.65 17.14
CA LYS A 461 1.29 -6.56 17.43
C LYS A 461 1.98 -5.56 16.52
N ALA A 462 3.22 -5.21 16.87
CA ALA A 462 3.98 -4.17 16.17
C ALA A 462 4.08 -4.40 14.65
N TRP A 463 4.30 -5.65 14.22
CA TRP A 463 4.43 -6.02 12.81
C TRP A 463 3.11 -6.42 12.13
N GLY A 464 1.97 -6.05 12.71
CA GLY A 464 0.66 -6.18 12.07
C GLY A 464 -0.07 -7.51 12.30
N GLU A 465 0.47 -8.41 13.13
CA GLU A 465 -0.25 -9.63 13.53
C GLU A 465 -1.47 -9.24 14.37
N CYS A 466 -2.68 -9.51 13.87
CA CYS A 466 -3.92 -9.30 14.62
C CYS A 466 -4.07 -10.40 15.69
N LYS A 467 -4.07 -10.02 16.97
CA LYS A 467 -4.20 -10.97 18.08
C LYS A 467 -5.63 -11.19 18.52
N THR A 468 -6.43 -10.14 18.55
CA THR A 468 -7.84 -10.23 18.92
C THR A 468 -8.66 -9.33 18.03
N GLU A 469 -9.78 -9.86 17.55
CA GLU A 469 -10.85 -9.12 16.88
C GLU A 469 -12.12 -9.27 17.73
N ASN A 470 -12.79 -8.15 18.00
CA ASN A 470 -14.04 -8.13 18.73
C ASN A 470 -15.14 -7.60 17.81
N HIS A 471 -16.24 -8.34 17.71
CA HIS A 471 -17.43 -7.95 16.96
C HIS A 471 -18.62 -7.74 17.91
N SER A 472 -19.51 -6.81 17.59
CA SER A 472 -20.76 -6.64 18.34
C SER A 472 -21.60 -7.93 18.27
N LYS A 473 -21.95 -8.48 19.44
CA LYS A 473 -22.83 -9.65 19.56
C LYS A 473 -24.28 -9.37 19.15
N ARG A 474 -24.65 -8.12 18.85
CA ARG A 474 -26.03 -7.76 18.47
C ARG A 474 -26.44 -8.34 17.12
N ASP A 475 -25.48 -8.64 16.25
CA ASP A 475 -25.72 -9.14 14.90
C ASP A 475 -24.98 -10.48 14.67
N ILE A 476 -25.31 -11.51 15.47
CA ILE A 476 -24.71 -12.87 15.36
C ILE A 476 -24.80 -13.40 13.91
N TRP A 477 -25.87 -13.05 13.20
CA TRP A 477 -26.14 -13.42 11.82
C TRP A 477 -25.29 -12.68 10.77
N ASP A 478 -24.62 -11.58 11.14
CA ASP A 478 -23.76 -10.78 10.26
C ASP A 478 -22.27 -10.89 10.63
N SER A 479 -21.87 -11.83 11.49
CA SER A 479 -20.50 -11.91 11.99
C SER A 479 -19.45 -11.98 10.87
N GLU A 480 -19.68 -12.79 9.82
CA GLU A 480 -18.83 -12.84 8.62
C GLU A 480 -18.86 -11.56 7.78
N ILE A 481 -19.97 -10.81 7.82
CA ILE A 481 -20.13 -9.55 7.08
C ILE A 481 -19.41 -8.40 7.80
N ILE A 482 -19.43 -8.42 9.14
CA ILE A 482 -18.79 -7.43 10.03
C ILE A 482 -17.27 -7.65 10.12
N THR A 483 -16.73 -8.79 9.66
CA THR A 483 -15.27 -8.98 9.59
C THR A 483 -14.62 -7.93 8.69
N ASN A 484 -13.42 -7.51 9.10
CA ASN A 484 -12.54 -6.64 8.35
C ASN A 484 -11.24 -7.39 8.06
N ASN A 485 -10.92 -7.56 6.78
CA ASN A 485 -9.67 -8.17 6.32
C ASN A 485 -8.61 -7.14 5.96
N ILE A 486 -8.91 -5.83 5.95
CA ILE A 486 -7.92 -4.79 5.71
C ILE A 486 -6.95 -4.71 6.91
N ARG A 487 -5.65 -4.60 6.64
CA ARG A 487 -4.56 -4.55 7.63
C ARG A 487 -3.80 -3.22 7.49
N PHE A 488 -2.46 -3.24 7.43
CA PHE A 488 -1.72 -2.06 7.04
C PHE A 488 -2.18 -1.59 5.65
N GLN A 489 -1.90 -0.33 5.32
CA GLN A 489 -2.23 0.22 4.01
C GLN A 489 -1.79 -0.72 2.89
N GLY A 490 -2.72 -1.09 2.00
CA GLY A 490 -2.48 -2.01 0.88
C GLY A 490 -2.69 -3.50 1.18
N GLN A 491 -2.85 -3.86 2.45
CA GLN A 491 -2.86 -5.26 2.87
C GLN A 491 -4.26 -5.82 3.11
N TYR A 492 -4.50 -7.03 2.61
CA TYR A 492 -5.70 -7.84 2.83
C TYR A 492 -5.33 -9.18 3.48
N PHE A 493 -5.95 -9.52 4.61
CA PHE A 493 -5.69 -10.75 5.36
C PHE A 493 -6.35 -11.97 4.72
N ASP A 494 -5.52 -12.97 4.42
CA ASP A 494 -5.95 -14.28 3.95
C ASP A 494 -5.90 -15.31 5.09
N GLN A 495 -7.06 -15.56 5.70
CA GLN A 495 -7.20 -16.46 6.83
C GLN A 495 -6.64 -17.86 6.57
N GLU A 496 -6.77 -18.36 5.34
CA GLU A 496 -6.30 -19.69 4.94
C GLU A 496 -4.77 -19.85 4.96
N THR A 497 -4.02 -18.75 4.89
CA THR A 497 -2.54 -18.76 4.92
C THR A 497 -1.97 -18.07 6.16
N GLY A 498 -2.74 -17.20 6.82
CA GLY A 498 -2.23 -16.29 7.84
C GLY A 498 -1.41 -15.12 7.27
N LEU A 499 -1.29 -15.02 5.95
CA LEU A 499 -0.52 -13.97 5.27
C LEU A 499 -1.41 -12.80 4.89
N HIS A 500 -0.77 -11.68 4.59
CA HIS A 500 -1.43 -10.50 4.07
C HIS A 500 -1.10 -10.36 2.57
N TYR A 501 -2.11 -10.48 1.71
CA TYR A 501 -1.98 -10.10 0.30
C TYR A 501 -1.75 -8.60 0.20
N ASN A 502 -0.62 -8.21 -0.39
CA ASN A 502 -0.17 -6.82 -0.52
C ASN A 502 0.17 -6.53 -1.98
N ARG A 503 -0.87 -6.48 -2.82
CA ARG A 503 -0.90 -6.24 -4.27
C ARG A 503 0.09 -7.05 -5.13
N TYR A 504 1.39 -6.78 -5.04
CA TYR A 504 2.43 -7.49 -5.78
C TYR A 504 3.11 -8.61 -4.97
N ARG A 505 2.97 -8.63 -3.64
CA ARG A 505 3.59 -9.63 -2.77
C ARG A 505 2.67 -10.11 -1.65
N TYR A 506 3.12 -11.13 -0.93
CA TYR A 506 2.49 -11.62 0.29
C TYR A 506 3.39 -11.31 1.49
N TYR A 507 2.82 -10.67 2.51
CA TYR A 507 3.50 -10.28 3.73
C TYR A 507 3.17 -11.24 4.87
N SER A 508 4.20 -11.65 5.60
CA SER A 508 4.05 -12.44 6.82
C SER A 508 4.17 -11.55 8.05
N PRO A 509 3.08 -11.31 8.81
CA PRO A 509 3.14 -10.52 10.03
C PRO A 509 3.92 -11.22 11.17
N TYR A 510 4.15 -12.54 11.06
CA TYR A 510 4.87 -13.33 12.05
C TYR A 510 6.38 -13.05 12.06
N VAL A 511 6.94 -12.76 10.88
CA VAL A 511 8.38 -12.48 10.67
C VAL A 511 8.65 -11.07 10.14
N GLY A 512 7.62 -10.22 10.04
CA GLY A 512 7.77 -8.82 9.66
C GLY A 512 8.30 -8.56 8.25
N ARG A 513 8.06 -9.48 7.29
CA ARG A 513 8.65 -9.40 5.95
C ARG A 513 7.81 -10.05 4.86
N PHE A 514 8.15 -9.78 3.60
CA PHE A 514 7.55 -10.47 2.45
C PHE A 514 8.10 -11.89 2.29
N ILE A 515 7.28 -12.79 1.74
CA ILE A 515 7.63 -14.21 1.56
C ILE A 515 8.13 -14.54 0.14
N SER A 516 8.28 -13.51 -0.70
CA SER A 516 8.86 -13.57 -2.04
C SER A 516 9.77 -12.35 -2.26
N LYS A 517 10.69 -12.47 -3.21
CA LYS A 517 11.58 -11.35 -3.60
C LYS A 517 10.77 -10.20 -4.17
N ASP A 518 11.30 -9.00 -4.00
CA ASP A 518 10.77 -7.79 -4.60
C ASP A 518 10.77 -7.88 -6.13
N PRO A 519 9.61 -7.77 -6.81
CA PRO A 519 9.54 -7.80 -8.26
C PRO A 519 10.34 -6.68 -8.94
N ILE A 520 10.57 -5.56 -8.25
CA ILE A 520 11.42 -4.46 -8.76
C ILE A 520 12.87 -4.56 -8.28
N GLY A 521 13.23 -5.67 -7.62
CA GLY A 521 14.59 -5.98 -7.19
C GLY A 521 15.17 -4.94 -6.24
N LEU A 522 16.41 -4.51 -6.52
CA LEU A 522 17.13 -3.55 -5.68
C LEU A 522 16.54 -2.13 -5.69
N LEU A 523 15.60 -1.83 -6.61
CA LEU A 523 14.88 -0.55 -6.60
C LEU A 523 13.97 -0.42 -5.37
N GLY A 524 13.45 -1.54 -4.82
CA GLY A 524 12.73 -1.56 -3.54
C GLY A 524 13.65 -1.49 -2.31
N GLY A 525 14.97 -1.62 -2.52
CA GLY A 525 16.01 -1.54 -1.52
C GLY A 525 16.90 -2.79 -1.45
N ASN A 526 17.98 -2.69 -0.66
CA ASN A 526 19.02 -3.72 -0.59
C ASN A 526 18.53 -5.06 -0.01
N ASN A 527 17.55 -5.04 0.89
CA ASN A 527 16.88 -6.24 1.38
C ASN A 527 15.60 -6.47 0.59
N ILE A 528 15.68 -7.33 -0.42
CA ILE A 528 14.61 -7.63 -1.39
C ILE A 528 13.38 -8.35 -0.79
N TYR A 529 13.34 -8.59 0.52
CA TYR A 529 12.18 -9.15 1.22
C TYR A 529 11.66 -8.23 2.32
N ALA A 530 12.36 -7.13 2.62
CA ALA A 530 12.00 -6.26 3.73
C ALA A 530 10.65 -5.58 3.48
N TYR A 531 9.83 -5.50 4.52
CA TYR A 531 8.67 -4.62 4.52
C TYR A 531 9.09 -3.16 4.72
N ALA A 532 9.70 -2.86 5.87
CA ALA A 532 10.21 -1.54 6.21
C ALA A 532 11.19 -1.62 7.40
N PRO A 533 12.01 -0.57 7.68
CA PRO A 533 12.86 -0.50 8.87
C PRO A 533 12.09 -0.65 10.18
N ASN A 534 10.91 -0.03 10.26
CA ASN A 534 9.96 -0.22 11.34
C ASN A 534 8.54 -0.11 10.80
N PRO A 535 7.57 -0.87 11.35
CA PRO A 535 6.18 -0.84 10.91
C PRO A 535 5.37 0.30 11.56
N VAL A 536 6.01 1.16 12.36
CA VAL A 536 5.35 2.19 13.17
C VAL A 536 5.30 3.54 12.44
N GLU A 537 6.19 3.76 11.48
CA GLU A 537 6.30 5.03 10.73
C GLU A 537 6.28 4.86 9.20
N TRP A 538 6.49 3.63 8.75
CA TRP A 538 6.63 3.29 7.34
C TRP A 538 5.49 2.41 6.89
N ILE A 539 5.14 2.54 5.61
CA ILE A 539 4.14 1.73 4.93
C ILE A 539 4.70 1.25 3.59
N ASP A 540 4.20 0.13 3.10
CA ASP A 540 4.40 -0.32 1.70
C ASP A 540 3.06 -0.77 1.12
N PRO A 541 2.26 0.15 0.54
CA PRO A 541 0.91 -0.16 0.09
C PRO A 541 0.81 -1.01 -1.17
N LEU A 542 1.90 -1.15 -1.92
CA LEU A 542 1.94 -1.95 -3.13
C LEU A 542 2.71 -3.26 -2.91
N GLY A 543 3.49 -3.35 -1.83
CA GLY A 543 4.46 -4.42 -1.67
C GLY A 543 5.58 -4.31 -2.69
N LEU A 544 6.09 -3.11 -2.98
CA LEU A 544 7.19 -2.87 -3.93
C LEU A 544 8.25 -1.93 -3.38
N GLU A 545 7.83 -0.88 -2.67
CA GLU A 545 8.75 0.13 -2.18
C GLU A 545 8.18 0.73 -0.91
N ARG A 546 8.91 0.53 0.18
CA ARG A 546 8.61 1.17 1.46
C ARG A 546 8.69 2.68 1.34
N LYS A 547 7.74 3.36 1.97
CA LYS A 547 7.71 4.81 2.04
C LYS A 547 7.55 5.22 3.48
N LYS A 548 8.43 6.11 3.93
CA LYS A 548 8.11 6.95 5.08
C LYS A 548 6.89 7.76 4.66
N LYS A 549 5.98 8.07 5.57
CA LYS A 549 4.72 8.73 5.23
C LYS A 549 4.86 10.13 4.55
N ASN A 550 6.10 10.60 4.27
CA ASN A 550 6.48 11.99 4.05
C ASN A 550 6.60 12.46 2.59
N SER A 551 6.89 11.62 1.58
CA SER A 551 6.88 12.10 0.17
C SER A 551 5.47 12.31 -0.36
N LYS A 552 4.53 11.51 0.16
CA LYS A 552 3.09 11.77 0.05
C LYS A 552 2.69 13.02 0.84
N GLU A 553 3.31 13.26 1.99
CA GLU A 553 3.08 14.46 2.78
C GLU A 553 3.53 15.72 2.02
N LEU A 554 4.72 15.74 1.40
CA LEU A 554 5.15 16.86 0.57
C LEU A 554 4.17 17.08 -0.58
N GLY A 555 3.88 16.06 -1.39
CA GLY A 555 2.96 16.22 -2.50
C GLY A 555 1.56 16.63 -2.04
N ARG A 556 1.11 16.14 -0.88
CA ARG A 556 -0.17 16.54 -0.28
C ARG A 556 -0.13 17.98 0.20
N ASN A 557 0.98 18.43 0.79
CA ASN A 557 1.14 19.80 1.21
C ASN A 557 1.25 20.73 -0.01
N VAL A 558 1.81 20.26 -1.13
CA VAL A 558 1.94 21.04 -2.39
C VAL A 558 0.63 21.13 -3.16
N THR A 559 -0.14 20.04 -3.25
CA THR A 559 -1.31 20.00 -4.14
C THR A 559 -2.64 19.78 -3.43
N GLY A 560 -2.62 19.38 -2.15
CA GLY A 560 -3.80 18.94 -1.43
C GLY A 560 -4.32 17.53 -1.73
N GLN A 561 -3.65 16.80 -2.63
CA GLN A 561 -4.09 15.49 -3.13
C GLN A 561 -3.17 14.40 -2.60
N CYS A 562 -3.55 13.12 -2.72
CA CYS A 562 -2.66 12.01 -2.35
C CYS A 562 -2.16 11.21 -3.57
N ASN A 563 -2.61 11.58 -4.77
CA ASN A 563 -2.25 10.94 -6.03
C ASN A 563 -2.01 11.98 -7.13
N TRP A 564 -1.01 11.74 -7.98
CA TRP A 564 -0.59 12.66 -9.05
C TRP A 564 -0.22 11.89 -10.32
N PRO A 565 -1.21 11.48 -11.14
CA PRO A 565 -0.95 10.78 -12.39
C PRO A 565 0.04 11.55 -13.28
N GLY A 566 1.05 10.84 -13.78
CA GLY A 566 2.08 11.43 -14.64
C GLY A 566 3.04 12.42 -13.97
N LYS A 567 2.90 12.69 -12.67
CA LYS A 567 3.74 13.65 -11.92
C LYS A 567 4.31 13.04 -10.63
N GLN A 568 5.32 13.67 -10.06
CA GLN A 568 5.90 13.34 -8.74
C GLN A 568 6.19 14.61 -7.97
N ALA A 569 6.03 14.54 -6.65
CA ALA A 569 6.49 15.58 -5.75
C ALA A 569 8.02 15.59 -5.74
N HIS A 570 8.60 16.78 -5.89
CA HIS A 570 10.03 17.03 -5.87
C HIS A 570 10.33 18.08 -4.80
N HIS A 571 11.27 17.77 -3.91
CA HIS A 571 11.76 18.73 -2.92
C HIS A 571 12.70 19.73 -3.60
N ILE A 572 12.34 21.02 -3.52
CA ILE A 572 13.16 22.12 -4.05
C ILE A 572 14.51 22.15 -3.31
N ILE A 573 14.52 22.18 -1.99
CA ILE A 573 15.71 21.82 -1.22
C ILE A 573 15.60 20.32 -0.88
N PRO A 574 16.55 19.47 -1.33
CA PRO A 574 16.46 18.02 -1.16
C PRO A 574 16.23 17.57 0.28
N GLU A 575 15.45 16.51 0.43
CA GLU A 575 15.19 15.87 1.72
C GLU A 575 16.46 15.36 2.42
N ASP A 576 17.50 15.00 1.66
CA ASP A 576 18.84 14.66 2.17
C ASP A 576 19.43 15.72 3.13
N PHE A 577 18.94 16.96 3.04
CA PHE A 577 19.41 18.08 3.85
C PHE A 577 18.47 18.45 5.00
N GLU A 578 17.46 17.64 5.33
CA GLU A 578 16.53 17.89 6.45
C GLU A 578 17.29 18.18 7.76
N ASP A 579 18.41 17.48 7.96
CA ASP A 579 19.25 17.62 9.13
C ASP A 579 20.33 18.71 9.05
N HIS A 580 20.40 19.47 7.95
CA HIS A 580 21.44 20.48 7.72
C HIS A 580 21.32 21.65 8.70
N ASP A 581 22.43 22.05 9.34
CA ASP A 581 22.47 23.07 10.40
C ASP A 581 21.82 24.40 9.98
N THR A 582 22.13 24.87 8.76
CA THR A 582 21.50 26.05 8.16
C THR A 582 19.98 26.00 8.16
N LEU A 583 19.38 24.84 7.87
CA LEU A 583 17.92 24.66 7.81
C LEU A 583 17.30 24.50 9.20
N LYS A 584 17.94 23.73 10.08
CA LYS A 584 17.52 23.58 11.49
C LYS A 584 17.45 24.93 12.20
N ASN A 585 18.48 25.76 12.02
CA ASN A 585 18.61 27.04 12.69
C ASN A 585 17.58 28.10 12.27
N ILE A 586 16.81 27.85 11.19
CA ILE A 586 15.73 28.74 10.74
C ILE A 586 14.34 28.13 10.88
N GLY A 587 14.25 26.94 11.48
CA GLY A 587 12.98 26.19 11.59
C GLY A 587 12.40 25.81 10.23
N PHE A 588 13.26 25.52 9.26
CA PHE A 588 12.84 25.14 7.91
C PHE A 588 11.94 23.89 7.95
N LYS A 589 10.85 23.90 7.16
CA LYS A 589 9.89 22.80 7.10
C LYS A 589 10.08 22.03 5.81
N MET A 590 10.77 20.89 5.89
CA MET A 590 11.19 20.10 4.72
C MET A 590 10.01 19.72 3.82
N ASN A 591 8.90 19.25 4.40
CA ASN A 591 7.71 18.83 3.66
C ASN A 591 6.70 19.95 3.43
N SER A 592 7.02 21.22 3.71
CA SER A 592 6.07 22.31 3.46
C SER A 592 5.80 22.50 1.97
N ALA A 593 4.61 22.99 1.63
CA ALA A 593 4.24 23.38 0.27
C ALA A 593 5.29 24.29 -0.38
N SER A 594 5.89 25.18 0.41
CA SER A 594 6.92 26.12 -0.03
C SER A 594 8.23 25.46 -0.48
N ASN A 595 8.46 24.20 -0.11
CA ASN A 595 9.64 23.43 -0.50
C ASN A 595 9.32 22.32 -1.49
N GLY A 596 8.10 22.26 -2.05
CA GLY A 596 7.70 21.19 -2.94
C GLY A 596 7.15 21.68 -4.27
N MET A 597 7.36 20.89 -5.30
CA MET A 597 6.76 21.11 -6.62
C MET A 597 6.40 19.80 -7.31
N MET A 598 5.45 19.87 -8.24
CA MET A 598 5.05 18.71 -9.04
C MET A 598 5.77 18.70 -10.38
N LEU A 599 6.63 17.72 -10.59
CA LEU A 599 7.36 17.54 -11.84
C LEU A 599 6.79 16.34 -12.62
N PRO A 600 6.71 16.40 -13.96
CA PRO A 600 6.30 15.26 -14.75
C PRO A 600 7.29 14.09 -14.58
N LYS A 601 6.80 12.86 -14.74
CA LYS A 601 7.64 11.64 -14.77
C LYS A 601 8.27 11.40 -16.14
N LYS A 602 7.66 11.92 -17.20
CA LYS A 602 8.13 11.81 -18.58
C LYS A 602 8.68 13.17 -19.05
N PRO A 603 9.72 13.20 -19.89
CA PRO A 603 10.21 14.43 -20.47
C PRO A 603 9.13 15.19 -21.25
N ASN A 604 9.10 16.51 -21.10
CA ASN A 604 8.36 17.42 -21.96
C ASN A 604 9.19 18.68 -22.26
N ASP A 605 8.70 19.55 -23.13
CA ASP A 605 9.46 20.71 -23.62
C ASP A 605 9.49 21.91 -22.67
N PHE A 606 8.64 21.92 -21.64
CA PHE A 606 8.34 23.14 -20.89
C PHE A 606 8.87 23.13 -19.46
N ILE A 607 8.95 21.96 -18.81
CA ILE A 607 9.34 21.82 -17.40
C ILE A 607 10.32 20.65 -17.23
N SER A 608 11.19 20.73 -16.22
CA SER A 608 12.08 19.62 -15.86
C SER A 608 11.26 18.40 -15.44
N SER A 609 11.59 17.20 -15.91
CA SER A 609 10.97 15.99 -15.39
C SER A 609 11.84 15.38 -14.28
N HIS A 610 11.20 14.65 -13.39
CA HIS A 610 11.84 14.01 -12.25
C HIS A 610 11.93 12.50 -12.49
N SER A 611 13.16 11.98 -12.52
CA SER A 611 13.43 10.56 -12.69
C SER A 611 14.58 10.15 -11.77
N GLY A 612 14.21 9.62 -10.60
CA GLY A 612 15.17 9.10 -9.63
C GLY A 612 16.08 10.17 -9.01
N TYR A 613 17.21 9.70 -8.47
CA TYR A 613 18.15 10.51 -7.70
C TYR A 613 19.09 11.34 -8.58
N HIS A 614 19.33 12.60 -8.21
CA HIS A 614 20.14 13.55 -8.97
C HIS A 614 21.29 14.13 -8.13
N SER A 615 22.43 13.43 -8.14
CA SER A 615 23.59 13.70 -7.27
C SER A 615 24.24 15.07 -7.47
N ASP A 616 24.34 15.57 -8.71
CA ASP A 616 25.00 16.85 -8.99
C ASP A 616 24.14 18.05 -8.57
N TYR A 617 22.81 17.92 -8.67
CA TYR A 617 21.86 18.87 -8.08
C TYR A 617 21.99 18.88 -6.57
N ASN A 618 21.95 17.72 -5.92
CA ASN A 618 22.03 17.63 -4.45
C ASN A 618 23.35 18.23 -3.94
N LYS A 619 24.49 17.90 -4.57
CA LYS A 619 25.80 18.48 -4.22
C LYS A 619 25.82 20.01 -4.37
N ALA A 620 25.20 20.55 -5.41
CA ALA A 620 25.15 21.99 -5.64
C ALA A 620 24.29 22.70 -4.60
N VAL A 621 23.13 22.13 -4.24
CA VAL A 621 22.26 22.66 -3.18
C VAL A 621 22.95 22.58 -1.81
N GLY A 622 23.57 21.45 -1.46
CA GLY A 622 24.32 21.29 -0.21
C GLY A 622 25.46 22.30 -0.08
N SER A 623 26.25 22.49 -1.15
CA SER A 623 27.32 23.50 -1.18
C SER A 623 26.80 24.92 -0.95
N GLU A 624 25.57 25.22 -1.42
CA GLU A 624 24.95 26.52 -1.19
C GLU A 624 24.45 26.67 0.25
N LEU A 625 23.85 25.63 0.83
CA LEU A 625 23.41 25.65 2.23
C LEU A 625 24.59 25.83 3.19
N ASP A 626 25.74 25.22 2.91
CA ASP A 626 27.01 25.46 3.63
C ASP A 626 27.46 26.92 3.49
N HIS A 627 27.39 27.47 2.28
CA HIS A 627 27.76 28.85 2.02
C HIS A 627 26.86 29.83 2.78
N ILE A 628 25.53 29.61 2.74
CA ILE A 628 24.54 30.40 3.48
C ILE A 628 24.79 30.29 4.99
N GLY A 629 25.05 29.09 5.50
CA GLY A 629 25.36 28.85 6.91
C GLY A 629 26.56 29.66 7.38
N LYS A 630 27.65 29.66 6.60
CA LYS A 630 28.87 30.45 6.88
C LYS A 630 28.63 31.95 6.75
N LYS A 631 27.98 32.40 5.68
CA LYS A 631 27.76 33.83 5.38
C LYS A 631 26.87 34.50 6.43
N TYR A 632 25.86 33.80 6.92
CA TYR A 632 24.89 34.31 7.87
C TYR A 632 24.99 33.62 9.24
N ALA A 633 26.20 33.29 9.69
CA ALA A 633 26.42 32.58 10.96
C ALA A 633 25.77 33.28 12.17
N ASN A 634 25.77 34.61 12.18
CA ASN A 634 25.23 35.44 13.27
C ASN A 634 23.94 36.20 12.90
N ASP A 635 23.34 35.93 11.73
CA ASP A 635 22.11 36.60 11.26
C ASP A 635 21.05 35.57 10.88
N ALA A 636 20.20 35.20 11.84
CA ALA A 636 19.12 34.24 11.61
C ALA A 636 18.12 34.71 10.55
N ASN A 637 17.85 36.02 10.47
CA ASN A 637 16.92 36.60 9.49
C ASN A 637 17.54 36.62 8.09
N GLY A 638 18.83 36.96 7.97
CA GLY A 638 19.60 36.85 6.74
C GLY A 638 19.68 35.43 6.23
N ARG A 639 19.92 34.47 7.12
CA ARG A 639 19.93 33.04 6.79
C ARG A 639 18.59 32.58 6.23
N LYS A 640 17.48 32.92 6.90
CA LYS A 640 16.12 32.58 6.44
C LYS A 640 15.83 33.18 5.05
N ARG A 641 16.16 34.46 4.83
CA ARG A 641 16.00 35.12 3.52
C ARG A 641 16.80 34.44 2.43
N ALA A 642 18.05 34.09 2.70
CA ALA A 642 18.92 33.43 1.73
C ALA A 642 18.45 32.02 1.36
N VAL A 643 17.93 31.25 2.32
CA VAL A 643 17.30 29.95 2.03
C VAL A 643 16.03 30.13 1.17
N GLN A 644 15.20 31.15 1.45
CA GLN A 644 14.04 31.47 0.63
C GLN A 644 14.40 31.93 -0.79
N GLU A 645 15.54 32.61 -0.97
CA GLU A 645 16.06 32.99 -2.29
C GLU A 645 16.61 31.80 -3.06
N LEU A 646 17.28 30.88 -2.37
CA LEU A 646 17.70 29.61 -2.93
C LEU A 646 16.50 28.81 -3.44
N GLN A 647 15.45 28.64 -2.61
CA GLN A 647 14.21 27.97 -3.03
C GLN A 647 13.59 28.61 -4.27
N ARG A 648 13.45 29.95 -4.30
CA ARG A 648 12.90 30.67 -5.45
C ARG A 648 13.72 30.48 -6.73
N SER A 649 15.05 30.46 -6.61
CA SER A 649 15.95 30.29 -7.75
C SER A 649 15.88 28.87 -8.33
N LEU A 650 15.79 27.87 -7.46
CA LEU A 650 15.65 26.46 -7.83
C LEU A 650 14.27 26.18 -8.46
N ASP A 651 13.18 26.64 -7.85
CA ASP A 651 11.82 26.51 -8.41
C ASP A 651 11.74 27.11 -9.82
N SER A 652 12.29 28.33 -10.00
CA SER A 652 12.34 28.98 -11.31
C SER A 652 13.14 28.18 -12.34
N ALA A 653 14.29 27.63 -11.95
CA ALA A 653 15.13 26.82 -12.84
C ALA A 653 14.40 25.56 -13.32
N LEU A 654 13.72 24.89 -12.39
CA LEU A 654 12.99 23.66 -12.64
C LEU A 654 11.77 23.88 -13.53
N ARG A 655 10.98 24.93 -13.28
CA ARG A 655 9.79 25.31 -14.08
C ARG A 655 10.09 25.77 -15.49
N SER A 656 11.26 26.38 -15.71
CA SER A 656 11.65 26.93 -17.02
C SER A 656 12.55 26.01 -17.84
N LYS A 657 12.82 24.79 -17.34
CA LYS A 657 13.73 23.80 -17.96
C LYS A 657 15.13 24.39 -18.24
N LYS A 658 15.52 25.49 -17.58
CA LYS A 658 16.84 26.12 -17.72
C LYS A 658 17.97 25.19 -17.29
N LEU A 659 17.69 24.35 -16.29
CA LEU A 659 18.55 23.27 -15.85
C LEU A 659 17.70 22.02 -15.62
N PRO A 660 17.70 21.06 -16.56
CA PRO A 660 17.04 19.78 -16.36
C PRO A 660 17.68 18.92 -15.24
N LEU A 661 16.89 18.05 -14.62
CA LEU A 661 17.31 17.08 -13.60
C LEU A 661 17.82 15.73 -14.17
N TYR A 662 17.91 15.56 -15.49
CA TYR A 662 18.16 14.26 -16.12
C TYR A 662 19.60 13.72 -15.95
N LYS A 663 19.71 12.41 -15.72
CA LYS A 663 20.57 11.51 -16.51
C LYS A 663 19.68 10.90 -17.61
N THR A 664 20.18 10.71 -18.83
CA THR A 664 19.40 9.97 -19.85
C THR A 664 19.31 8.49 -19.45
N ILE A 665 18.25 7.81 -19.92
CA ILE A 665 18.00 6.36 -19.73
C ILE A 665 19.14 5.49 -20.30
N CYS A 666 20.09 6.08 -21.04
CA CYS A 666 21.16 5.39 -21.78
C CYS A 666 22.58 5.89 -21.42
N ASP A 667 22.80 6.51 -20.26
CA ASP A 667 24.12 7.05 -19.84
C ASP A 667 24.77 8.10 -20.78
N GLU A 668 24.01 8.66 -21.72
CA GLU A 668 24.47 9.75 -22.59
C GLU A 668 24.41 11.12 -21.88
N PRO A 669 25.45 11.99 -22.02
CA PRO A 669 25.49 13.29 -21.38
C PRO A 669 24.40 14.25 -21.90
N THR A 670 23.74 14.94 -20.98
CA THR A 670 22.60 15.86 -21.23
C THR A 670 22.96 17.17 -21.93
N GLY A 671 24.15 17.26 -22.54
CA GLY A 671 24.74 18.52 -23.03
C GLY A 671 25.16 19.50 -21.93
N LEU A 672 24.79 19.26 -20.68
CA LEU A 672 25.22 20.01 -19.51
C LEU A 672 26.59 19.51 -19.02
N LYS A 673 27.46 20.45 -18.64
CA LYS A 673 28.76 20.15 -18.03
C LYS A 673 28.58 19.91 -16.53
N ASN A 674 29.45 19.06 -15.97
CA ASN A 674 29.52 18.89 -14.52
C ASN A 674 29.73 20.27 -13.84
N GLY A 675 28.95 20.53 -12.79
CA GLY A 675 28.94 21.80 -12.05
C GLY A 675 28.06 22.90 -12.65
N ASP A 676 27.24 22.64 -13.67
CA ASP A 676 26.32 23.66 -14.23
C ASP A 676 25.28 24.14 -13.19
N TRP A 677 24.74 23.23 -12.37
CA TRP A 677 23.91 23.60 -11.20
C TRP A 677 24.66 24.51 -10.23
N ALA A 678 25.91 24.20 -9.92
CA ALA A 678 26.73 25.02 -9.04
C ALA A 678 27.03 26.41 -9.64
N ARG A 679 27.24 26.51 -10.96
CA ARG A 679 27.42 27.80 -11.64
C ARG A 679 26.13 28.61 -11.67
N TYR A 680 24.99 27.98 -11.93
CA TYR A 680 23.68 28.64 -11.94
C TYR A 680 23.29 29.16 -10.56
N ILE A 681 23.39 28.32 -9.52
CA ILE A 681 23.07 28.76 -8.15
C ILE A 681 23.98 29.94 -7.76
N LYS A 682 25.27 29.90 -8.13
CA LYS A 682 26.19 31.01 -7.90
C LYS A 682 25.84 32.27 -8.69
N SER A 683 25.40 32.16 -9.94
CA SER A 683 25.04 33.31 -10.79
C SER A 683 23.63 33.85 -10.52
N SER A 684 22.74 33.03 -9.95
CA SER A 684 21.41 33.43 -9.51
C SER A 684 21.42 34.17 -8.17
N ARG A 685 22.57 34.21 -7.47
CA ARG A 685 22.85 35.17 -6.42
C ARG A 685 22.83 36.58 -7.05
N ARG A 686 21.65 37.20 -7.13
CA ARG A 686 21.52 38.62 -7.47
C ARG A 686 22.44 39.43 -6.52
N TYR A 687 23.12 40.47 -6.99
CA TYR A 687 22.52 41.82 -7.11
C TYR A 687 21.66 42.18 -5.90
#